data_AF-A0A452GVB6-F1
#
_entry.id   AF-A0A452GVB6-F1
#
_cell.length_a   1.000
_cell.length_b   1.000
_cell.length_c   1.000
_cell.angle_alpha   90.00
_cell.angle_beta   90.00
_cell.angle_gamma   90.00
#
_symmetry.space_group_name_H-M   'P 1'
#
loop_
_entity.id
_entity.type
_entity.pdbx_description
1 polymer ?
#
loop_
_entity_poly.entity_id
_entity_poly.type
_entity_poly.pdbx_seq_one_letter_code
_entity_poly.pdbx_strand_id
1 'polypeptide(L)'
;QIIEGEHYYHFKHRGMVQESLNRHWGWHVHLKREPKVQWFEQQTLKRRTKRTIAVVPTDPWFHKQWYMNNDVHPDLNILTAWSKGYTGLGVVLSILDDGLERDHPDLSANYDPLASYDFNSNDPDPQPRYNIWDENRHGTRCAGEVAAAANNRLCGVGVAYNAKIGGVRMLDGPITDIVEAQSLSFRPQHIHIYSASWGPEDDGKTVDGPGILALEAFYKGIANGRGGLGSLFVWASGNGGIHSDNCNCDGYTNSIYTLSVGSATQSGRVPWYSEACASTLTTTYSSGIKSEKQIVTTDLRHRCTDKHTGTSASAPLAAGMIALALEANPALTWRDMQHLMVRASKPAHLQAEDWALNGVRRKVSHHYGYGLLDAGDLVDLAKKWTTTRPQRKCSVKVIGSKLTVSKEVSTCIGRTRHIRSLEHVQVRISLSYSRRGDLAISLTSPMGTKSTLVAIRPYDTSNQGYRDWSFMSTHFWDEDPRGTWTLFLENKGDAYNTGFLTSFVLQLYGTDEDMMARKIAASVVSECVRRDSEGACEECSSAFYAFQHLCLSYCPPRYYNRSRRSPRLDRSPHPAQVCATCHPSCYTCRGDTANNCTACPPFCTFHELSHSCSPPAYPSVFPSKPAAAHRQHLIFIVLAILLGGGLLLMGSRVGELPLPPLPPAGEGAKKKAKPRSYRQNKL
;
A
#
# COMPACT_ATOMS: atom_id res chain seq x y z
N GLN A 1 13.94 -58.24 12.89
CA GLN A 1 12.83 -57.72 12.07
C GLN A 1 12.94 -56.20 12.08
N ILE A 2 12.71 -55.53 10.96
CA ILE A 2 12.90 -54.07 10.81
C ILE A 2 11.61 -53.31 11.07
N ILE A 3 10.49 -53.86 10.61
CA ILE A 3 9.16 -53.29 10.75
C ILE A 3 8.31 -54.33 11.48
N GLU A 4 7.81 -53.94 12.64
CA GLU A 4 7.00 -54.82 13.49
C GLU A 4 5.72 -55.25 12.74
N GLY A 5 5.38 -56.54 12.79
CA GLY A 5 4.26 -57.13 12.04
C GLY A 5 4.53 -57.45 10.57
N GLU A 6 5.65 -56.99 9.99
CA GLU A 6 5.96 -57.17 8.57
C GLU A 6 7.18 -58.06 8.32
N HIS A 7 7.23 -58.78 7.20
CA HIS A 7 8.30 -59.73 6.86
C HIS A 7 9.60 -59.07 6.35
N TYR A 8 10.00 -57.93 6.94
CA TYR A 8 11.28 -57.27 6.63
C TYR A 8 12.34 -57.58 7.70
N TYR A 9 13.49 -58.09 7.27
CA TYR A 9 14.58 -58.51 8.16
C TYR A 9 15.90 -57.82 7.78
N HIS A 10 16.65 -57.38 8.79
CA HIS A 10 17.99 -56.79 8.60
C HIS A 10 19.04 -57.79 9.04
N PHE A 11 20.00 -58.07 8.17
CA PHE A 11 21.09 -59.00 8.42
C PHE A 11 22.42 -58.25 8.36
N LYS A 12 23.31 -58.48 9.33
CA LYS A 12 24.66 -57.89 9.38
C LYS A 12 25.70 -58.98 9.13
N HIS A 13 26.52 -58.81 8.10
CA HIS A 13 27.61 -59.75 7.78
C HIS A 13 28.96 -59.18 8.24
N ARG A 14 29.77 -59.99 8.93
CA ARG A 14 31.06 -59.54 9.52
C ARG A 14 32.11 -59.12 8.47
N GLY A 15 32.00 -59.61 7.23
CA GLY A 15 32.91 -59.27 6.13
C GLY A 15 32.51 -58.06 5.28
N MET A 16 31.43 -57.34 5.62
CA MET A 16 31.03 -56.13 4.89
C MET A 16 31.44 -54.86 5.67
N VAL A 17 32.11 -53.93 4.99
CA VAL A 17 32.46 -52.61 5.56
C VAL A 17 31.16 -51.86 5.87
N GLN A 18 31.06 -51.33 7.08
CA GLN A 18 29.83 -50.76 7.63
C GLN A 18 29.39 -49.45 6.91
N GLU A 19 30.30 -48.83 6.15
CA GLU A 19 30.15 -47.50 5.54
C GLU A 19 30.52 -47.50 4.05
N SER A 20 30.07 -48.50 3.29
CA SER A 20 30.30 -48.52 1.83
C SER A 20 29.29 -47.63 1.08
N LEU A 21 29.80 -46.81 0.14
CA LEU A 21 28.98 -46.06 -0.83
C LEU A 21 28.52 -46.93 -2.01
N ASN A 22 29.17 -48.08 -2.24
CA ASN A 22 28.94 -48.96 -3.38
C ASN A 22 28.48 -50.36 -2.94
N ARG A 23 27.64 -51.00 -3.77
CA ARG A 23 27.10 -52.34 -3.50
C ARG A 23 28.17 -53.42 -3.69
N HIS A 24 28.22 -54.41 -2.79
CA HIS A 24 29.18 -55.51 -2.83
C HIS A 24 28.65 -56.67 -3.70
N TRP A 25 29.14 -56.75 -4.94
CA TRP A 25 28.57 -57.61 -5.99
C TRP A 25 28.51 -59.11 -5.65
N GLY A 26 29.56 -59.68 -5.03
CA GLY A 26 29.64 -61.13 -4.77
C GLY A 26 28.51 -61.71 -3.91
N TRP A 27 28.21 -61.07 -2.79
CA TRP A 27 27.14 -61.50 -1.87
C TRP A 27 25.72 -61.27 -2.44
N HIS A 28 25.56 -60.32 -3.37
CA HIS A 28 24.26 -60.03 -3.99
C HIS A 28 23.80 -61.17 -4.90
N VAL A 29 24.73 -61.84 -5.58
CA VAL A 29 24.40 -62.94 -6.50
C VAL A 29 23.81 -64.15 -5.76
N HIS A 30 24.29 -64.41 -4.53
CA HIS A 30 23.83 -65.55 -3.73
C HIS A 30 22.43 -65.32 -3.18
N LEU A 31 22.16 -64.13 -2.62
CA LEU A 31 20.83 -63.78 -2.10
C LEU A 31 19.78 -63.65 -3.20
N LYS A 32 20.17 -63.19 -4.39
CA LYS A 32 19.27 -63.11 -5.56
C LYS A 32 18.85 -64.47 -6.10
N ARG A 33 19.63 -65.52 -5.82
CA ARG A 33 19.36 -66.90 -6.27
C ARG A 33 18.55 -67.73 -5.26
N GLU A 34 18.32 -67.21 -4.05
CA GLU A 34 17.54 -67.92 -3.03
C GLU A 34 16.02 -67.77 -3.32
N PRO A 35 15.29 -68.86 -3.63
CA PRO A 35 13.90 -68.80 -4.09
C PRO A 35 12.92 -68.19 -3.06
N LYS A 36 13.28 -68.15 -1.78
CA LYS A 36 12.45 -67.55 -0.72
C LYS A 36 12.68 -66.04 -0.53
N VAL A 37 13.71 -65.46 -1.15
CA VAL A 37 14.03 -64.03 -1.04
C VAL A 37 13.34 -63.28 -2.17
N GLN A 38 12.17 -62.70 -1.91
CA GLN A 38 11.42 -61.93 -2.91
C GLN A 38 12.14 -60.63 -3.30
N TRP A 39 12.82 -60.01 -2.33
CA TRP A 39 13.54 -58.75 -2.53
C TRP A 39 14.64 -58.60 -1.48
N PHE A 40 15.75 -57.98 -1.87
CA PHE A 40 16.81 -57.59 -0.95
C PHE A 40 17.50 -56.32 -1.45
N GLU A 41 17.96 -55.50 -0.51
CA GLU A 41 18.77 -54.31 -0.80
C GLU A 41 19.88 -54.15 0.25
N GLN A 42 21.13 -54.05 -0.21
CA GLN A 42 22.22 -53.64 0.66
C GLN A 42 22.03 -52.19 1.08
N GLN A 43 22.04 -51.97 2.40
CA GLN A 43 22.01 -50.63 2.97
C GLN A 43 23.28 -49.88 2.58
N THR A 44 23.11 -48.80 1.82
CA THR A 44 24.16 -47.81 1.56
C THR A 44 23.91 -46.58 2.42
N LEU A 45 24.98 -45.90 2.83
CA LEU A 45 24.85 -44.61 3.50
C LEU A 45 24.07 -43.65 2.61
N LYS A 46 22.87 -43.25 3.05
CA LYS A 46 22.10 -42.19 2.39
C LYS A 46 22.59 -40.86 2.93
N ARG A 47 23.05 -39.96 2.04
CA ARG A 47 23.31 -38.58 2.40
C ARG A 47 21.99 -37.90 2.74
N ARG A 48 21.73 -37.69 4.03
CA ARG A 48 20.55 -37.01 4.54
C ARG A 48 21.01 -35.81 5.36
N THR A 49 20.63 -34.61 4.94
CA THR A 49 20.83 -33.41 5.75
C THR A 49 19.62 -33.25 6.67
N LYS A 50 19.85 -32.93 7.94
CA LYS A 50 18.76 -32.48 8.83
C LYS A 50 18.15 -31.24 8.17
N ARG A 51 16.84 -31.20 7.95
CA ARG A 51 16.14 -29.99 7.48
C ARG A 51 16.14 -28.95 8.59
N THR A 52 17.29 -28.35 8.87
CA THR A 52 17.35 -27.08 9.60
C THR A 52 17.00 -26.01 8.59
N ILE A 53 15.83 -25.37 8.76
CA ILE A 53 15.52 -24.10 8.09
C ILE A 53 16.62 -23.16 8.57
N ALA A 54 17.64 -22.92 7.74
CA ALA A 54 18.56 -21.82 7.98
C ALA A 54 17.75 -20.55 7.72
N VAL A 55 17.14 -20.01 8.78
CA VAL A 55 16.35 -18.77 8.73
C VAL A 55 17.24 -17.59 8.33
N VAL A 56 18.54 -17.68 8.66
CA VAL A 56 19.56 -16.70 8.33
C VAL A 56 20.07 -16.94 6.90
N PRO A 57 19.89 -15.96 5.98
CA PRO A 57 20.39 -16.04 4.62
C PRO A 57 21.93 -16.12 4.55
N THR A 58 22.43 -16.72 3.48
CA THR A 58 23.87 -16.96 3.25
C THR A 58 24.55 -15.83 2.43
N ASP A 59 23.81 -14.77 2.14
CA ASP A 59 24.24 -13.68 1.27
C ASP A 59 25.31 -12.80 1.92
N PRO A 60 26.33 -12.36 1.15
CA PRO A 60 27.56 -11.81 1.70
C PRO A 60 27.36 -10.52 2.49
N TRP A 61 26.34 -9.71 2.20
CA TRP A 61 26.04 -8.46 2.88
C TRP A 61 24.87 -8.54 3.86
N PHE A 62 24.28 -9.73 4.09
CA PHE A 62 23.21 -9.88 5.10
C PHE A 62 23.69 -9.44 6.50
N HIS A 63 24.95 -9.71 6.84
CA HIS A 63 25.55 -9.24 8.09
C HIS A 63 25.65 -7.69 8.20
N LYS A 64 25.49 -6.95 7.10
CA LYS A 64 25.42 -5.49 7.10
C LYS A 64 23.99 -4.96 7.20
N GLN A 65 22.97 -5.79 6.94
CA GLN A 65 21.55 -5.45 7.04
C GLN A 65 21.08 -5.42 8.50
N TRP A 66 21.65 -4.47 9.23
CA TRP A 66 21.53 -4.27 10.68
C TRP A 66 20.08 -4.15 11.19
N TYR A 67 19.16 -3.77 10.29
CA TYR A 67 17.74 -3.58 10.52
C TYR A 67 16.93 -4.90 10.43
N MET A 68 17.57 -6.03 10.08
CA MET A 68 16.93 -7.36 9.96
C MET A 68 17.75 -8.53 10.52
N ASN A 69 18.92 -8.29 11.11
CA ASN A 69 19.87 -9.34 11.47
C ASN A 69 20.13 -9.45 12.99
N ASN A 70 19.28 -8.84 13.83
CA ASN A 70 19.47 -8.68 15.27
C ASN A 70 20.74 -7.90 15.70
N ASP A 71 21.41 -7.14 14.83
CA ASP A 71 22.52 -6.26 15.25
C ASP A 71 22.03 -5.10 16.14
N VAL A 72 20.79 -4.67 15.93
CA VAL A 72 20.10 -3.64 16.72
C VAL A 72 18.93 -4.30 17.46
N HIS A 73 18.65 -3.82 18.68
CA HIS A 73 17.57 -4.37 19.51
C HIS A 73 16.64 -3.26 20.01
N PRO A 74 15.34 -3.34 19.71
CA PRO A 74 14.74 -4.25 18.72
C PRO A 74 15.19 -3.89 17.29
N ASP A 75 15.24 -4.86 16.39
CA ASP A 75 15.27 -4.61 14.94
C ASP A 75 13.83 -4.63 14.37
N LEU A 76 13.64 -4.79 13.05
CA LEU A 76 12.30 -4.93 12.44
C LEU A 76 11.66 -6.32 12.65
N ASN A 77 12.32 -7.21 13.37
CA ASN A 77 11.86 -8.55 13.72
C ASN A 77 11.55 -9.45 12.50
N ILE A 78 12.26 -9.22 11.39
CA ILE A 78 12.07 -9.93 10.12
C ILE A 78 12.42 -11.42 10.25
N LEU A 79 13.51 -11.75 10.95
CA LEU A 79 13.90 -13.15 11.20
C LEU A 79 12.82 -13.93 11.93
N THR A 80 12.04 -13.28 12.80
CA THR A 80 10.89 -13.92 13.46
C THR A 80 9.79 -14.25 12.47
N ALA A 81 9.47 -13.37 11.52
CA ALA A 81 8.51 -13.67 10.46
C ALA A 81 9.00 -14.81 9.55
N TRP A 82 10.28 -14.79 9.13
CA TRP A 82 10.89 -15.85 8.33
C TRP A 82 10.94 -17.20 9.06
N SER A 83 11.20 -17.20 10.38
CA SER A 83 11.19 -18.42 11.19
C SER A 83 9.82 -19.10 11.24
N LYS A 84 8.75 -18.34 11.00
CA LYS A 84 7.37 -18.82 10.90
C LYS A 84 7.01 -19.28 9.48
N GLY A 85 7.93 -19.14 8.52
CA GLY A 85 7.78 -19.60 7.14
C GLY A 85 7.23 -18.56 6.17
N TYR A 86 7.09 -17.30 6.56
CA TYR A 86 6.59 -16.22 5.69
C TYR A 86 7.75 -15.46 5.08
N THR A 87 7.81 -15.38 3.76
CA THR A 87 8.93 -14.80 3.00
C THR A 87 8.46 -13.94 1.81
N GLY A 88 7.16 -13.64 1.76
CA GLY A 88 6.48 -12.86 0.72
C GLY A 88 5.91 -13.70 -0.42
N LEU A 89 5.92 -15.03 -0.31
CA LEU A 89 5.55 -15.92 -1.42
C LEU A 89 4.11 -15.66 -1.89
N GLY A 90 3.93 -15.53 -3.21
CA GLY A 90 2.62 -15.31 -3.83
C GLY A 90 2.12 -13.86 -3.76
N VAL A 91 2.87 -12.96 -3.11
CA VAL A 91 2.58 -11.52 -3.11
C VAL A 91 3.34 -10.84 -4.24
N VAL A 92 2.68 -9.89 -4.90
CA VAL A 92 3.20 -9.10 -6.01
C VAL A 92 3.20 -7.63 -5.63
N LEU A 93 4.35 -6.97 -5.75
CA LEU A 93 4.54 -5.56 -5.44
C LEU A 93 5.09 -4.81 -6.66
N SER A 94 4.82 -3.50 -6.73
CA SER A 94 5.40 -2.60 -7.73
C SER A 94 6.02 -1.38 -7.07
N ILE A 95 7.24 -1.04 -7.47
CA ILE A 95 7.92 0.21 -7.11
C ILE A 95 7.52 1.27 -8.13
N LEU A 96 6.88 2.36 -7.70
CA LEU A 96 6.48 3.49 -8.56
C LEU A 96 7.54 4.58 -8.51
N ASP A 97 8.48 4.60 -9.45
CA ASP A 97 9.73 5.38 -9.29
C ASP A 97 10.42 5.70 -10.63
N ASP A 98 11.76 5.83 -10.64
CA ASP A 98 12.63 6.14 -11.78
C ASP A 98 12.98 4.94 -12.69
N GLY A 99 12.45 3.76 -12.34
CA GLY A 99 12.64 2.50 -13.05
C GLY A 99 13.16 1.37 -12.17
N LEU A 100 13.27 0.17 -12.74
CA LEU A 100 13.79 -1.01 -12.05
C LEU A 100 14.71 -1.78 -12.99
N GLU A 101 15.98 -1.95 -12.60
CA GLU A 101 16.97 -2.75 -13.32
C GLU A 101 16.60 -4.24 -13.27
N ARG A 102 15.68 -4.64 -14.16
CA ARG A 102 15.02 -5.96 -14.12
C ARG A 102 15.97 -7.12 -14.32
N ASP A 103 17.12 -6.87 -14.93
CA ASP A 103 18.20 -7.82 -15.15
C ASP A 103 19.27 -7.81 -14.04
N HIS A 104 19.09 -7.02 -12.98
CA HIS A 104 19.96 -7.08 -11.80
C HIS A 104 20.00 -8.52 -11.28
N PRO A 105 21.18 -9.12 -11.05
CA PRO A 105 21.31 -10.54 -10.76
C PRO A 105 20.62 -10.94 -9.44
N ASP A 106 20.47 -9.98 -8.54
CA ASP A 106 19.75 -10.15 -7.26
C ASP A 106 18.24 -9.86 -7.34
N LEU A 107 17.72 -9.34 -8.47
CA LEU A 107 16.28 -9.07 -8.67
C LEU A 107 15.64 -9.99 -9.72
N SER A 108 16.40 -10.40 -10.74
CA SER A 108 15.88 -11.07 -11.94
C SER A 108 15.02 -12.32 -11.68
N ALA A 109 15.31 -13.08 -10.62
CA ALA A 109 14.50 -14.26 -10.24
C ALA A 109 13.10 -13.90 -9.70
N ASN A 110 13.00 -12.72 -9.08
CA ASN A 110 11.78 -12.20 -8.48
C ASN A 110 11.07 -11.16 -9.36
N TYR A 111 11.74 -10.67 -10.41
CA TYR A 111 11.16 -9.74 -11.36
C TYR A 111 9.85 -10.27 -11.97
N ASP A 112 8.86 -9.39 -12.05
CA ASP A 112 7.56 -9.65 -12.66
C ASP A 112 7.24 -8.59 -13.73
N PRO A 113 7.24 -8.98 -15.02
CA PRO A 113 6.88 -8.06 -16.10
C PRO A 113 5.40 -7.66 -16.05
N LEU A 114 4.53 -8.46 -15.42
CA LEU A 114 3.12 -8.09 -15.26
C LEU A 114 2.91 -7.04 -14.18
N ALA A 115 3.89 -6.82 -13.31
CA ALA A 115 3.92 -5.75 -12.32
C ALA A 115 4.75 -4.55 -12.78
N SER A 116 5.12 -4.48 -14.07
CA SER A 116 6.04 -3.47 -14.59
C SER A 116 5.51 -2.74 -15.82
N TYR A 117 5.87 -1.46 -15.95
CA TYR A 117 5.60 -0.63 -17.13
C TYR A 117 6.46 0.64 -17.13
N ASP A 118 6.76 1.21 -18.28
CA ASP A 118 7.39 2.52 -18.43
C ASP A 118 6.39 3.52 -19.00
N PHE A 119 5.91 4.45 -18.17
CA PHE A 119 5.02 5.53 -18.59
C PHE A 119 5.78 6.74 -19.13
N ASN A 120 7.08 6.86 -18.89
CA ASN A 120 7.90 7.91 -19.48
C ASN A 120 8.18 7.64 -20.97
N SER A 121 8.41 6.37 -21.34
CA SER A 121 8.66 5.93 -22.73
C SER A 121 7.44 5.27 -23.39
N ASN A 122 6.41 4.95 -22.61
CA ASN A 122 5.19 4.27 -23.02
C ASN A 122 5.42 2.87 -23.61
N ASP A 123 6.13 2.02 -22.89
CA ASP A 123 6.43 0.65 -23.26
C ASP A 123 6.51 -0.27 -22.01
N PRO A 124 6.52 -1.60 -22.14
CA PRO A 124 6.44 -2.50 -20.98
C PRO A 124 7.77 -2.68 -20.22
N ASP A 125 8.89 -2.13 -20.68
CA ASP A 125 10.21 -2.32 -20.07
C ASP A 125 10.56 -1.19 -19.10
N PRO A 126 10.56 -1.42 -17.77
CA PRO A 126 10.86 -0.38 -16.78
C PRO A 126 12.36 -0.11 -16.61
N GLN A 127 13.23 -0.59 -17.51
CA GLN A 127 14.68 -0.47 -17.37
C GLN A 127 15.08 1.00 -17.14
N PRO A 128 15.88 1.30 -16.10
CA PRO A 128 16.31 2.66 -15.85
C PRO A 128 17.23 3.15 -16.95
N ARG A 129 17.13 4.44 -17.30
CA ARG A 129 18.09 5.07 -18.20
C ARG A 129 19.41 5.30 -17.46
N TYR A 130 20.48 4.67 -17.94
CA TYR A 130 21.83 4.88 -17.41
C TYR A 130 22.40 6.23 -17.84
N ASN A 131 23.03 6.94 -16.90
CA ASN A 131 23.81 8.14 -17.16
C ASN A 131 25.06 8.17 -16.26
N ILE A 132 25.94 9.17 -16.43
CA ILE A 132 27.21 9.26 -15.65
C ILE A 132 26.95 9.51 -14.16
N TRP A 133 25.79 10.07 -13.80
CA TRP A 133 25.44 10.47 -12.44
C TRP A 133 24.65 9.41 -11.66
N ASP A 134 24.29 8.31 -12.34
CA ASP A 134 23.39 7.26 -11.87
C ASP A 134 22.16 7.86 -11.17
N GLU A 135 21.47 8.78 -11.84
CA GLU A 135 20.31 9.49 -11.27
C GLU A 135 19.11 8.55 -11.08
N ASN A 136 18.89 7.66 -12.04
CA ASN A 136 17.78 6.70 -12.05
C ASN A 136 18.11 5.39 -11.30
N ARG A 137 18.70 5.52 -10.11
CA ARG A 137 19.10 4.36 -9.29
C ARG A 137 18.09 4.03 -8.19
N HIS A 138 17.16 4.94 -7.94
CA HIS A 138 16.36 4.97 -6.73
C HIS A 138 15.38 3.78 -6.69
N GLY A 139 14.60 3.54 -7.75
CA GLY A 139 13.66 2.43 -7.82
C GLY A 139 14.33 1.05 -7.74
N THR A 140 15.54 0.90 -8.31
CA THR A 140 16.33 -0.34 -8.20
C THR A 140 16.79 -0.59 -6.76
N ARG A 141 17.15 0.46 -6.00
CA ARG A 141 17.50 0.34 -4.57
C ARG A 141 16.28 -0.07 -3.74
N CYS A 142 15.14 0.59 -3.95
CA CYS A 142 13.90 0.28 -3.26
C CYS A 142 13.42 -1.15 -3.57
N ALA A 143 13.54 -1.62 -4.81
CA ALA A 143 13.17 -2.97 -5.20
C ALA A 143 13.98 -4.05 -4.45
N GLY A 144 15.28 -3.82 -4.24
CA GLY A 144 16.14 -4.75 -3.48
C GLY A 144 15.78 -4.86 -2.01
N GLU A 145 15.34 -3.78 -1.38
CA GLU A 145 14.89 -3.79 0.02
C GLU A 145 13.66 -4.68 0.20
N VAL A 146 12.77 -4.71 -0.80
CA VAL A 146 11.58 -5.54 -0.80
C VAL A 146 11.92 -6.99 -1.14
N ALA A 147 12.56 -7.23 -2.28
CA ALA A 147 12.58 -8.56 -2.92
C ALA A 147 13.91 -8.95 -3.57
N ALA A 148 15.05 -8.42 -3.09
CA ALA A 148 16.34 -9.04 -3.41
C ALA A 148 16.32 -10.52 -3.03
N ALA A 149 16.83 -11.36 -3.93
CA ALA A 149 16.76 -12.82 -3.78
C ALA A 149 17.65 -13.29 -2.61
N ALA A 150 17.20 -14.34 -1.91
CA ALA A 150 17.96 -14.92 -0.82
C ALA A 150 18.82 -16.10 -1.30
N ASN A 151 19.95 -16.32 -0.62
CA ASN A 151 20.84 -17.47 -0.76
C ASN A 151 21.42 -17.65 -2.17
N ASN A 152 21.66 -16.55 -2.88
CA ASN A 152 22.26 -16.54 -4.22
C ASN A 152 23.74 -16.10 -4.18
N ARG A 153 24.26 -15.73 -3.00
CA ARG A 153 25.65 -15.26 -2.75
C ARG A 153 25.94 -13.89 -3.36
N LEU A 154 24.93 -13.07 -3.59
CA LEU A 154 25.04 -11.69 -4.10
C LEU A 154 24.47 -10.73 -3.05
N CYS A 155 24.98 -9.50 -3.03
CA CYS A 155 24.50 -8.41 -2.18
C CYS A 155 23.99 -8.87 -0.79
N GLY A 156 22.75 -8.50 -0.45
CA GLY A 156 22.04 -8.88 0.78
C GLY A 156 20.78 -9.66 0.42
N VAL A 157 19.66 -9.38 1.10
CA VAL A 157 18.38 -10.04 0.85
C VAL A 157 17.22 -9.06 1.09
N GLY A 158 16.12 -9.20 0.35
CA GLY A 158 14.91 -8.40 0.55
C GLY A 158 14.10 -8.89 1.75
N VAL A 159 13.32 -8.01 2.37
CA VAL A 159 12.41 -8.37 3.47
C VAL A 159 11.47 -9.51 3.07
N ALA A 160 10.96 -9.46 1.84
CA ALA A 160 10.05 -10.40 1.22
C ALA A 160 10.73 -11.08 0.01
N TYR A 161 11.84 -11.77 0.25
CA TYR A 161 12.72 -12.33 -0.79
C TYR A 161 12.12 -13.39 -1.72
N ASN A 162 10.89 -13.87 -1.48
CA ASN A 162 10.13 -14.73 -2.41
C ASN A 162 8.91 -14.03 -3.02
N ALA A 163 8.69 -12.74 -2.72
CA ALA A 163 7.68 -11.95 -3.41
C ALA A 163 8.09 -11.67 -4.86
N LYS A 164 7.09 -11.41 -5.69
CA LYS A 164 7.30 -10.88 -7.03
C LYS A 164 7.38 -9.36 -7.00
N ILE A 165 8.34 -8.80 -7.74
CA ILE A 165 8.63 -7.38 -7.76
C ILE A 165 8.62 -6.84 -9.19
N GLY A 166 7.87 -5.77 -9.41
CA GLY A 166 7.89 -5.00 -10.63
C GLY A 166 8.30 -3.56 -10.39
N GLY A 167 8.49 -2.82 -11.49
CA GLY A 167 8.82 -1.41 -11.46
C GLY A 167 7.95 -0.65 -12.45
N VAL A 168 7.43 0.49 -12.02
CA VAL A 168 6.80 1.46 -12.90
C VAL A 168 7.74 2.65 -13.04
N ARG A 169 8.32 2.82 -14.23
CA ARG A 169 9.15 3.98 -14.56
C ARG A 169 8.24 5.14 -14.90
N MET A 170 8.16 6.09 -13.98
CA MET A 170 7.32 7.28 -14.11
C MET A 170 8.03 8.57 -13.69
N LEU A 171 9.12 8.51 -12.91
CA LEU A 171 9.86 9.68 -12.42
C LEU A 171 10.94 10.22 -13.36
N ASP A 172 11.33 9.48 -14.42
CA ASP A 172 12.40 9.90 -15.35
C ASP A 172 11.83 10.66 -16.57
N GLY A 173 11.00 11.66 -16.28
CA GLY A 173 10.33 12.48 -17.28
C GLY A 173 9.29 13.45 -16.67
N PRO A 174 8.52 14.17 -17.50
CA PRO A 174 7.48 15.06 -17.02
C PRO A 174 6.40 14.31 -16.22
N ILE A 175 6.19 14.73 -14.97
CA ILE A 175 5.15 14.18 -14.10
C ILE A 175 3.89 15.00 -14.28
N THR A 176 2.82 14.32 -14.66
CA THR A 176 1.49 14.92 -14.87
C THR A 176 0.45 14.07 -14.15
N ASP A 177 -0.71 14.66 -13.83
CA ASP A 177 -1.82 13.96 -13.16
C ASP A 177 -2.21 12.65 -13.88
N ILE A 178 -2.14 12.60 -15.21
CA ILE A 178 -2.42 11.37 -15.96
C ILE A 178 -1.34 10.29 -15.75
N VAL A 179 -0.05 10.66 -15.70
CA VAL A 179 1.05 9.71 -15.46
C VAL A 179 0.95 9.13 -14.05
N GLU A 180 0.67 9.98 -13.06
CA GLU A 180 0.43 9.55 -11.67
C GLU A 180 -0.77 8.61 -11.60
N ALA A 181 -1.90 8.98 -12.20
CA ALA A 181 -3.11 8.17 -12.22
C ALA A 181 -2.92 6.80 -12.89
N GLN A 182 -2.23 6.77 -14.04
CA GLN A 182 -1.92 5.53 -14.75
C GLN A 182 -1.00 4.63 -13.93
N SER A 183 0.00 5.21 -13.26
CA SER A 183 0.92 4.49 -12.38
C SER A 183 0.20 3.88 -11.18
N LEU A 184 -0.63 4.66 -10.50
CA LEU A 184 -1.41 4.24 -9.33
C LEU A 184 -2.50 3.20 -9.66
N SER A 185 -3.03 3.23 -10.88
CA SER A 185 -4.07 2.31 -11.35
C SER A 185 -3.53 1.19 -12.24
N PHE A 186 -2.21 1.01 -12.31
CA PHE A 186 -1.61 -0.02 -13.12
C PHE A 186 -1.92 -1.41 -12.56
N ARG A 187 -2.70 -2.20 -13.29
CA ARG A 187 -3.02 -3.62 -13.01
C ARG A 187 -3.36 -3.96 -11.54
N PRO A 188 -4.39 -3.32 -10.94
CA PRO A 188 -4.72 -3.45 -9.53
C PRO A 188 -5.34 -4.81 -9.14
N GLN A 189 -5.57 -5.70 -10.11
CA GLN A 189 -5.97 -7.08 -9.84
C GLN A 189 -4.78 -8.03 -9.72
N HIS A 190 -3.60 -7.62 -10.22
CA HIS A 190 -2.37 -8.40 -10.21
C HIS A 190 -1.41 -7.90 -9.13
N ILE A 191 -1.20 -6.57 -9.07
CA ILE A 191 -0.35 -5.93 -8.07
C ILE A 191 -1.14 -5.80 -6.75
N HIS A 192 -0.52 -6.26 -5.67
CA HIS A 192 -1.12 -6.19 -4.34
C HIS A 192 -0.74 -4.90 -3.60
N ILE A 193 0.54 -4.51 -3.71
CA ILE A 193 1.14 -3.40 -2.97
C ILE A 193 1.90 -2.50 -3.96
N TYR A 194 1.69 -1.20 -3.82
CA TYR A 194 2.40 -0.15 -4.54
C TYR A 194 3.26 0.61 -3.53
N SER A 195 4.56 0.70 -3.77
CA SER A 195 5.47 1.49 -2.94
C SER A 195 5.90 2.73 -3.70
N ALA A 196 5.73 3.89 -3.09
CA ALA A 196 6.07 5.19 -3.66
C ALA A 196 6.74 6.09 -2.62
N SER A 197 7.67 6.91 -3.09
CA SER A 197 8.44 7.82 -2.23
C SER A 197 8.58 9.21 -2.86
N TRP A 198 7.60 9.59 -3.67
CA TRP A 198 7.49 10.89 -4.34
C TRP A 198 6.27 11.66 -3.84
N GLY A 199 6.29 12.97 -4.05
CA GLY A 199 5.26 13.90 -3.62
C GLY A 199 5.61 15.31 -4.10
N PRO A 200 4.99 16.35 -3.51
CA PRO A 200 5.39 17.73 -3.71
C PRO A 200 6.84 17.98 -3.30
N GLU A 201 7.36 19.15 -3.63
CA GLU A 201 8.72 19.52 -3.21
C GLU A 201 8.79 19.71 -1.68
N ASP A 202 9.73 19.01 -1.05
CA ASP A 202 9.99 19.01 0.40
C ASP A 202 10.72 20.30 0.89
N ASP A 203 10.23 21.47 0.47
CA ASP A 203 10.92 22.76 0.65
C ASP A 203 10.46 23.55 1.89
N GLY A 204 9.52 23.01 2.67
CA GLY A 204 8.94 23.68 3.82
C GLY A 204 7.91 24.76 3.48
N LYS A 205 7.46 24.84 2.21
CA LYS A 205 6.55 25.91 1.74
C LYS A 205 5.41 25.38 0.92
N THR A 206 5.66 24.33 0.15
CA THR A 206 4.68 23.75 -0.79
C THR A 206 3.49 23.17 -0.04
N VAL A 207 2.30 23.31 -0.61
CA VAL A 207 1.07 22.62 -0.18
C VAL A 207 0.42 22.15 -1.46
N ASP A 208 0.51 20.86 -1.73
CA ASP A 208 0.02 20.26 -2.96
C ASP A 208 -0.29 18.78 -2.75
N GLY A 209 -1.01 18.17 -3.68
CA GLY A 209 -1.44 16.78 -3.56
C GLY A 209 -1.89 16.18 -4.89
N PRO A 210 -2.54 15.01 -4.86
CA PRO A 210 -2.98 14.35 -6.08
C PRO A 210 -3.93 15.22 -6.88
N GLY A 211 -3.69 15.28 -8.19
CA GLY A 211 -4.65 15.82 -9.15
C GLY A 211 -5.94 15.00 -9.19
N ILE A 212 -6.87 15.40 -10.07
CA ILE A 212 -8.20 14.79 -10.12
C ILE A 212 -8.11 13.32 -10.56
N LEU A 213 -7.25 13.00 -11.52
CA LEU A 213 -7.09 11.65 -12.03
C LEU A 213 -6.35 10.76 -11.02
N ALA A 214 -5.28 11.27 -10.39
CA ALA A 214 -4.54 10.54 -9.36
C ALA A 214 -5.44 10.23 -8.15
N LEU A 215 -6.27 11.18 -7.71
CA LEU A 215 -7.24 10.96 -6.64
C LEU A 215 -8.28 9.91 -7.01
N GLU A 216 -8.78 9.92 -8.25
CA GLU A 216 -9.68 8.90 -8.78
C GLU A 216 -9.00 7.52 -8.86
N ALA A 217 -7.71 7.46 -9.18
CA ALA A 217 -6.92 6.24 -9.17
C ALA A 217 -6.82 5.64 -7.76
N PHE A 218 -6.58 6.47 -6.72
CA PHE A 218 -6.65 6.01 -5.33
C PHE A 218 -8.03 5.45 -4.98
N TYR A 219 -9.11 6.16 -5.32
CA TYR A 219 -10.49 5.70 -5.06
C TYR A 219 -10.80 4.35 -5.70
N LYS A 220 -10.41 4.17 -6.97
CA LYS A 220 -10.59 2.91 -7.68
C LYS A 220 -9.68 1.81 -7.14
N GLY A 221 -8.45 2.15 -6.76
CA GLY A 221 -7.50 1.22 -6.14
C GLY A 221 -8.06 0.61 -4.86
N ILE A 222 -8.51 1.43 -3.91
CA ILE A 222 -9.05 0.92 -2.63
C ILE A 222 -10.43 0.25 -2.77
N ALA A 223 -11.23 0.61 -3.77
CA ALA A 223 -12.57 0.05 -3.96
C ALA A 223 -12.59 -1.27 -4.74
N ASN A 224 -11.70 -1.40 -5.73
CA ASN A 224 -11.74 -2.46 -6.73
C ASN A 224 -10.46 -3.30 -6.76
N GLY A 225 -9.31 -2.78 -6.34
CA GLY A 225 -8.04 -3.51 -6.33
C GLY A 225 -8.11 -4.79 -5.51
N ARG A 226 -7.29 -5.79 -5.86
CA ARG A 226 -7.23 -7.10 -5.21
C ARG A 226 -8.61 -7.76 -5.05
N GLY A 227 -9.41 -7.78 -6.12
CA GLY A 227 -10.77 -8.35 -6.10
C GLY A 227 -11.73 -7.61 -5.17
N GLY A 228 -11.50 -6.31 -4.90
CA GLY A 228 -12.29 -5.49 -3.99
C GLY A 228 -11.84 -5.48 -2.53
N LEU A 229 -10.71 -6.12 -2.20
CA LEU A 229 -10.04 -5.97 -0.90
C LEU A 229 -9.32 -4.61 -0.77
N GLY A 230 -8.98 -4.00 -1.90
CA GLY A 230 -8.32 -2.72 -2.04
C GLY A 230 -6.80 -2.84 -2.20
N SER A 231 -6.25 -2.09 -3.16
CA SER A 231 -4.81 -1.89 -3.33
C SER A 231 -4.20 -1.30 -2.06
N LEU A 232 -2.97 -1.71 -1.75
CA LEU A 232 -2.20 -1.17 -0.63
C LEU A 232 -1.16 -0.19 -1.16
N PHE A 233 -1.31 1.10 -0.84
CA PHE A 233 -0.37 2.14 -1.25
C PHE A 233 0.52 2.51 -0.07
N VAL A 234 1.80 2.17 -0.12
CA VAL A 234 2.80 2.49 0.91
C VAL A 234 3.57 3.72 0.49
N TRP A 235 3.68 4.70 1.38
CA TRP A 235 4.20 6.03 1.04
C TRP A 235 5.26 6.48 2.03
N ALA A 236 6.37 7.02 1.54
CA ALA A 236 7.35 7.71 2.38
C ALA A 236 6.76 9.02 2.89
N SER A 237 7.08 9.40 4.13
CA SER A 237 6.52 10.62 4.73
C SER A 237 7.20 11.93 4.32
N GLY A 238 8.22 11.93 3.44
CA GLY A 238 8.94 13.13 3.00
C GLY A 238 10.31 13.33 3.65
N ASN A 239 11.16 14.17 3.05
CA ASN A 239 12.55 14.43 3.44
C ASN A 239 12.83 15.91 3.79
N GLY A 240 11.79 16.72 4.01
CA GLY A 240 11.83 18.16 4.25
C GLY A 240 12.13 18.58 5.70
N GLY A 241 12.56 17.66 6.58
CA GLY A 241 12.80 17.95 8.00
C GLY A 241 13.76 19.12 8.25
N ILE A 242 14.82 19.25 7.45
CA ILE A 242 15.78 20.38 7.55
C ILE A 242 15.17 21.72 7.12
N HIS A 243 14.11 21.67 6.32
CA HIS A 243 13.32 22.81 5.88
C HIS A 243 12.10 23.05 6.78
N SER A 244 12.03 22.37 7.94
CA SER A 244 10.88 22.43 8.85
C SER A 244 9.55 22.19 8.13
N ASP A 245 9.54 21.26 7.17
CA ASP A 245 8.32 20.89 6.48
C ASP A 245 7.41 20.03 7.34
N ASN A 246 6.17 19.87 6.89
CA ASN A 246 5.16 19.09 7.55
C ASN A 246 4.39 18.26 6.53
N CYS A 247 4.46 16.95 6.66
CA CYS A 247 3.88 16.02 5.69
C CYS A 247 2.34 16.07 5.58
N ASN A 248 1.62 16.76 6.47
CA ASN A 248 0.20 17.06 6.23
C ASN A 248 -0.03 18.14 5.15
N CYS A 249 1.03 18.76 4.63
CA CYS A 249 1.01 19.64 3.46
C CYS A 249 1.28 18.88 2.14
N ASP A 250 1.66 17.61 2.22
CA ASP A 250 1.71 16.68 1.09
C ASP A 250 0.41 15.85 1.06
N GLY A 251 -0.41 16.05 0.02
CA GLY A 251 -1.69 15.37 -0.14
C GLY A 251 -1.60 13.87 -0.45
N TYR A 252 -0.43 13.34 -0.84
CA TYR A 252 -0.21 11.91 -1.04
C TYR A 252 -0.03 11.19 0.28
N THR A 253 0.93 11.60 1.10
CA THR A 253 1.18 11.00 2.43
C THR A 253 0.04 11.29 3.44
N ASN A 254 -0.63 12.45 3.31
CA ASN A 254 -1.78 12.83 4.13
C ASN A 254 -3.11 12.14 3.73
N SER A 255 -3.11 11.38 2.64
CA SER A 255 -4.29 10.63 2.18
C SER A 255 -4.65 9.50 3.15
N ILE A 256 -5.94 9.25 3.36
CA ILE A 256 -6.38 8.07 4.15
C ILE A 256 -6.11 6.74 3.41
N TYR A 257 -5.87 6.80 2.11
CA TYR A 257 -5.68 5.62 1.25
C TYR A 257 -4.23 5.16 1.18
N THR A 258 -3.30 5.97 1.69
CA THR A 258 -1.88 5.64 1.78
C THR A 258 -1.52 5.18 3.19
N LEU A 259 -0.51 4.32 3.27
CA LEU A 259 0.11 3.81 4.47
C LEU A 259 1.41 4.61 4.63
N SER A 260 1.33 5.77 5.28
CA SER A 260 2.46 6.68 5.44
C SER A 260 3.48 6.15 6.45
N VAL A 261 4.75 6.14 6.07
CA VAL A 261 5.88 5.55 6.81
C VAL A 261 6.98 6.59 7.03
N GLY A 262 7.26 6.87 8.30
CA GLY A 262 8.40 7.69 8.74
C GLY A 262 9.70 6.90 8.90
N SER A 263 10.76 7.57 9.35
CA SER A 263 12.09 6.98 9.54
C SER A 263 12.61 7.11 10.96
N ALA A 264 13.33 6.07 11.40
CA ALA A 264 14.20 6.10 12.57
C ALA A 264 15.65 5.84 12.18
N THR A 265 16.60 6.46 12.89
CA THR A 265 18.02 6.11 12.74
C THR A 265 18.35 4.81 13.47
N GLN A 266 19.56 4.30 13.26
CA GLN A 266 20.08 3.13 13.97
C GLN A 266 19.99 3.25 15.51
N SER A 267 20.19 4.45 16.05
CA SER A 267 20.09 4.71 17.49
C SER A 267 18.68 5.01 17.99
N GLY A 268 17.65 4.84 17.14
CA GLY A 268 16.26 5.12 17.47
C GLY A 268 15.96 6.62 17.61
N ARG A 269 16.69 7.48 16.90
CA ARG A 269 16.47 8.94 16.88
C ARG A 269 15.73 9.38 15.64
N VAL A 270 15.17 10.60 15.68
CA VAL A 270 14.54 11.24 14.54
C VAL A 270 15.64 11.66 13.57
N PRO A 271 15.67 11.15 12.32
CA PRO A 271 16.62 11.60 11.32
C PRO A 271 16.39 13.06 10.94
N TRP A 272 17.47 13.77 10.58
CA TRP A 272 17.45 15.20 10.25
C TRP A 272 16.54 15.57 9.06
N TYR A 273 16.25 14.61 8.17
CA TYR A 273 15.39 14.78 7.01
C TYR A 273 13.92 14.43 7.30
N SER A 274 13.60 13.72 8.39
CA SER A 274 12.24 13.21 8.61
C SER A 274 11.26 14.34 8.88
N GLU A 275 10.12 14.32 8.19
CA GLU A 275 9.01 15.22 8.45
C GLU A 275 8.07 14.68 9.54
N ALA A 276 7.57 15.58 10.38
CA ALA A 276 6.60 15.24 11.41
C ALA A 276 5.20 15.64 10.98
N CYS A 277 4.23 14.73 11.03
CA CYS A 277 2.83 15.05 10.81
C CYS A 277 1.90 14.01 11.43
N ALA A 278 0.63 14.39 11.60
CA ALA A 278 -0.37 13.53 12.22
C ALA A 278 -0.86 12.38 11.32
N SER A 279 -0.54 12.40 10.02
CA SER A 279 -0.94 11.37 9.07
C SER A 279 -0.03 10.14 9.07
N THR A 280 1.22 10.26 9.52
CA THR A 280 2.17 9.15 9.63
C THR A 280 1.59 8.01 10.48
N LEU A 281 1.60 6.78 9.96
CA LEU A 281 1.02 5.63 10.64
C LEU A 281 2.07 4.86 11.46
N THR A 282 3.26 4.66 10.89
CA THR A 282 4.34 3.90 11.53
C THR A 282 5.71 4.38 11.06
N THR A 283 6.77 3.69 11.47
CA THR A 283 8.15 3.97 11.14
C THR A 283 8.90 2.68 10.89
N THR A 284 9.88 2.73 10.00
CA THR A 284 10.94 1.73 9.89
C THR A 284 12.30 2.40 9.97
N TYR A 285 13.36 1.60 9.95
CA TYR A 285 14.71 2.15 9.94
C TYR A 285 15.09 2.73 8.58
N SER A 286 15.97 3.73 8.63
CA SER A 286 16.69 4.25 7.47
C SER A 286 18.06 4.78 7.93
N SER A 287 18.64 5.68 7.16
CA SER A 287 19.89 6.38 7.45
C SER A 287 19.77 7.40 8.58
N GLY A 288 20.90 7.73 9.20
CA GLY A 288 21.01 8.82 10.16
C GLY A 288 22.19 9.74 9.87
N ILE A 289 22.89 10.16 10.91
CA ILE A 289 24.14 10.93 10.75
C ILE A 289 25.25 10.06 10.14
N LYS A 290 26.34 10.67 9.66
CA LYS A 290 27.42 9.97 8.94
C LYS A 290 28.05 8.79 9.72
N SER A 291 27.95 8.77 11.05
CA SER A 291 28.48 7.69 11.89
C SER A 291 27.51 6.52 12.07
N GLU A 292 26.24 6.67 11.71
CA GLU A 292 25.24 5.61 11.79
C GLU A 292 25.22 4.79 10.49
N LYS A 293 24.88 3.50 10.62
CA LYS A 293 24.70 2.63 9.46
C LYS A 293 23.54 3.12 8.59
N GLN A 294 23.60 2.82 7.29
CA GLN A 294 22.59 3.17 6.30
C GLN A 294 21.94 1.89 5.74
N ILE A 295 21.03 2.04 4.77
CA ILE A 295 20.34 0.91 4.17
C ILE A 295 21.23 0.21 3.14
N VAL A 296 21.22 -1.12 3.21
CA VAL A 296 21.98 -2.03 2.35
C VAL A 296 21.02 -2.72 1.38
N THR A 297 21.27 -2.59 0.08
CA THR A 297 20.37 -3.09 -0.98
C THR A 297 21.10 -3.21 -2.34
N THR A 298 20.38 -3.61 -3.38
CA THR A 298 20.80 -3.60 -4.78
C THR A 298 21.01 -2.17 -5.28
N ASP A 299 21.82 -1.98 -6.32
CA ASP A 299 22.12 -0.68 -6.90
C ASP A 299 22.28 -0.79 -8.41
N LEU A 300 22.09 0.34 -9.08
CA LEU A 300 22.19 0.42 -10.53
C LEU A 300 23.55 -0.08 -11.03
N ARG A 301 23.54 -0.71 -12.21
CA ARG A 301 24.67 -1.36 -12.88
C ARG A 301 25.07 -2.68 -12.23
N HIS A 302 24.10 -3.45 -11.77
CA HIS A 302 24.30 -4.77 -11.15
C HIS A 302 25.20 -4.72 -9.91
N ARG A 303 25.13 -3.61 -9.15
CA ARG A 303 25.97 -3.36 -7.98
C ARG A 303 25.17 -3.55 -6.69
N CYS A 304 25.87 -3.51 -5.57
CA CYS A 304 25.26 -3.44 -4.25
C CYS A 304 25.64 -2.10 -3.62
N THR A 305 24.77 -1.53 -2.79
CA THR A 305 25.04 -0.30 -2.03
C THR A 305 24.76 -0.50 -0.55
N ASP A 306 25.59 0.07 0.31
CA ASP A 306 25.36 0.21 1.76
C ASP A 306 25.10 1.67 2.14
N LYS A 307 24.63 2.46 1.15
CA LYS A 307 24.47 3.92 1.26
C LYS A 307 23.11 4.41 0.74
N HIS A 308 22.05 3.63 0.89
CA HIS A 308 20.70 4.13 0.63
C HIS A 308 20.12 4.84 1.87
N THR A 309 19.38 5.92 1.66
CA THR A 309 19.08 6.95 2.67
C THR A 309 17.71 7.59 2.44
N GLY A 310 17.20 8.32 3.43
CA GLY A 310 15.94 9.07 3.34
C GLY A 310 14.72 8.26 3.78
N THR A 311 13.56 8.91 3.94
CA THR A 311 12.28 8.22 4.17
C THR A 311 11.90 7.32 3.01
N SER A 312 12.46 7.57 1.84
CA SER A 312 12.31 6.75 0.64
C SER A 312 12.85 5.33 0.78
N ALA A 313 13.76 5.06 1.73
CA ALA A 313 14.22 3.71 2.07
C ALA A 313 13.37 3.06 3.18
N SER A 314 12.56 3.84 3.92
CA SER A 314 11.66 3.29 4.94
C SER A 314 10.40 2.67 4.34
N ALA A 315 9.79 3.33 3.35
CA ALA A 315 8.58 2.83 2.71
C ALA A 315 8.74 1.43 2.06
N PRO A 316 9.83 1.12 1.32
CA PRO A 316 10.08 -0.22 0.78
C PRO A 316 10.23 -1.30 1.85
N LEU A 317 10.91 -1.01 2.98
CA LEU A 317 11.00 -1.97 4.09
C LEU A 317 9.61 -2.29 4.64
N ALA A 318 8.79 -1.28 4.89
CA ALA A 318 7.40 -1.47 5.32
C ALA A 318 6.58 -2.25 4.28
N ALA A 319 6.74 -1.96 2.98
CA ALA A 319 6.07 -2.69 1.90
C ALA A 319 6.44 -4.19 1.89
N GLY A 320 7.71 -4.51 2.11
CA GLY A 320 8.16 -5.89 2.29
C GLY A 320 7.52 -6.56 3.52
N MET A 321 7.43 -5.87 4.66
CA MET A 321 6.80 -6.40 5.88
C MET A 321 5.29 -6.64 5.67
N ILE A 322 4.61 -5.74 4.96
CA ILE A 322 3.21 -5.88 4.55
C ILE A 322 3.04 -7.11 3.64
N ALA A 323 4.01 -7.41 2.76
CA ALA A 323 3.97 -8.61 1.94
C ALA A 323 4.04 -9.89 2.78
N LEU A 324 4.86 -9.93 3.82
CA LEU A 324 4.89 -11.06 4.77
C LEU A 324 3.53 -11.27 5.45
N ALA A 325 2.87 -10.18 5.82
CA ALA A 325 1.55 -10.22 6.44
C ALA A 325 0.44 -10.65 5.47
N LEU A 326 0.53 -10.24 4.20
CA LEU A 326 -0.41 -10.67 3.15
C LEU A 326 -0.25 -12.14 2.78
N GLU A 327 0.98 -12.67 2.77
CA GLU A 327 1.18 -14.11 2.61
C GLU A 327 0.49 -14.88 3.75
N ALA A 328 0.59 -14.36 4.99
CA ALA A 328 -0.06 -14.96 6.14
C ALA A 328 -1.60 -14.88 6.09
N ASN A 329 -2.16 -13.83 5.49
CA ASN A 329 -3.60 -13.68 5.28
C ASN A 329 -3.90 -12.82 4.04
N PRO A 330 -4.15 -13.45 2.86
CA PRO A 330 -4.42 -12.75 1.61
C PRO A 330 -5.75 -11.99 1.60
N ALA A 331 -6.64 -12.30 2.54
CA ALA A 331 -7.98 -11.71 2.64
C ALA A 331 -8.01 -10.37 3.39
N LEU A 332 -6.86 -9.89 3.88
CA LEU A 332 -6.75 -8.58 4.52
C LEU A 332 -7.09 -7.46 3.53
N THR A 333 -8.04 -6.61 3.91
CA THR A 333 -8.37 -5.39 3.18
C THR A 333 -7.33 -4.29 3.40
N TRP A 334 -7.38 -3.23 2.59
CA TRP A 334 -6.51 -2.05 2.77
C TRP A 334 -6.61 -1.43 4.17
N ARG A 335 -7.83 -1.39 4.74
CA ARG A 335 -8.08 -0.93 6.12
C ARG A 335 -7.58 -1.90 7.17
N ASP A 336 -7.78 -3.20 6.95
CA ASP A 336 -7.27 -4.21 7.88
C ASP A 336 -5.75 -4.07 8.06
N MET A 337 -5.01 -3.85 6.96
CA MET A 337 -3.57 -3.62 7.04
C MET A 337 -3.20 -2.39 7.88
N GLN A 338 -3.93 -1.27 7.74
CA GLN A 338 -3.73 -0.10 8.59
C GLN A 338 -3.98 -0.42 10.07
N HIS A 339 -5.08 -1.12 10.40
CA HIS A 339 -5.36 -1.55 11.76
C HIS A 339 -4.27 -2.45 12.34
N LEU A 340 -3.71 -3.34 11.52
CA LEU A 340 -2.61 -4.22 11.90
C LEU A 340 -1.34 -3.44 12.18
N MET A 341 -0.95 -2.50 11.31
CA MET A 341 0.23 -1.66 11.51
C MET A 341 0.13 -0.88 12.83
N VAL A 342 -0.99 -0.20 13.10
CA VAL A 342 -1.23 0.51 14.38
C VAL A 342 -0.98 -0.38 15.62
N ARG A 343 -1.24 -1.69 15.52
CA ARG A 343 -1.13 -2.65 16.62
C ARG A 343 0.21 -3.37 16.67
N ALA A 344 0.87 -3.53 15.53
CA ALA A 344 2.17 -4.18 15.40
C ALA A 344 3.32 -3.21 15.72
N SER A 345 3.12 -1.91 15.54
CA SER A 345 4.15 -0.90 15.82
C SER A 345 4.50 -0.77 17.30
N LYS A 346 5.79 -0.56 17.57
CA LYS A 346 6.38 -0.49 18.91
C LYS A 346 7.01 0.89 19.15
N PRO A 347 6.53 1.66 20.14
CA PRO A 347 7.15 2.91 20.59
C PRO A 347 8.45 2.71 21.37
N ALA A 348 8.65 1.51 21.95
CA ALA A 348 9.85 1.20 22.74
C ALA A 348 11.11 1.56 21.93
N HIS A 349 12.22 1.94 22.56
CA HIS A 349 13.51 2.40 21.98
C HIS A 349 13.54 3.69 21.14
N LEU A 350 12.42 4.15 20.59
CA LEU A 350 12.36 5.38 19.78
C LEU A 350 12.30 6.65 20.64
N GLN A 351 13.21 7.57 20.38
CA GLN A 351 13.37 8.85 21.09
C GLN A 351 12.67 9.96 20.32
N ALA A 352 11.61 10.52 20.93
CA ALA A 352 10.94 11.75 20.49
C ALA A 352 10.35 12.46 21.72
N GLU A 353 10.35 13.79 21.71
CA GLU A 353 9.79 14.63 22.76
C GLU A 353 8.25 14.66 22.77
N ASP A 354 7.62 14.29 21.65
CA ASP A 354 6.18 14.48 21.43
C ASP A 354 5.34 13.20 21.64
N TRP A 355 5.93 12.13 22.18
CA TRP A 355 5.19 10.91 22.52
C TRP A 355 4.02 11.23 23.47
N ALA A 356 2.80 10.99 22.99
CA ALA A 356 1.58 11.19 23.76
C ALA A 356 0.75 9.90 23.83
N LEU A 357 0.03 9.71 24.93
CA LEU A 357 -1.00 8.66 24.99
C LEU A 357 -2.30 9.20 24.39
N ASN A 358 -2.86 8.46 23.44
CA ASN A 358 -4.19 8.76 22.92
C ASN A 358 -5.30 8.25 23.88
N GLY A 359 -6.57 8.48 23.53
CA GLY A 359 -7.73 8.19 24.36
C GLY A 359 -7.89 6.71 24.72
N VAL A 360 -7.34 5.82 23.90
CA VAL A 360 -7.33 4.36 24.13
C VAL A 360 -5.98 3.86 24.66
N ARG A 361 -5.14 4.76 25.17
CA ARG A 361 -3.84 4.49 25.84
C ARG A 361 -2.75 3.92 24.93
N ARG A 362 -2.79 4.16 23.62
CA ARG A 362 -1.63 3.90 22.74
C ARG A 362 -0.71 5.12 22.70
N LYS A 363 0.60 4.89 22.72
CA LYS A 363 1.57 5.96 22.46
C LYS A 363 1.58 6.26 20.96
N VAL A 364 1.57 7.55 20.62
CA VAL A 364 1.66 8.06 19.25
C VAL A 364 2.56 9.30 19.23
N SER A 365 3.31 9.48 18.15
CA SER A 365 4.20 10.60 17.88
C SER A 365 3.99 11.07 16.44
N HIS A 366 4.10 12.39 16.18
CA HIS A 366 4.02 12.92 14.83
C HIS A 366 5.27 12.57 14.01
N HIS A 367 6.40 12.23 14.65
CA HIS A 367 7.59 11.71 13.98
C HIS A 367 7.47 10.23 13.64
N TYR A 368 6.87 9.43 14.53
CA TYR A 368 6.93 7.98 14.44
C TYR A 368 5.60 7.26 14.20
N GLY A 369 4.49 8.00 14.13
CA GLY A 369 3.16 7.41 14.20
C GLY A 369 3.03 6.56 15.45
N TYR A 370 2.63 5.30 15.29
CA TYR A 370 2.51 4.32 16.38
C TYR A 370 3.84 3.63 16.76
N GLY A 371 4.95 4.00 16.13
CA GLY A 371 6.31 3.51 16.43
C GLY A 371 6.89 2.60 15.35
N LEU A 372 7.97 1.90 15.70
CA LEU A 372 8.70 1.02 14.80
C LEU A 372 7.86 -0.21 14.44
N LEU A 373 7.66 -0.48 13.15
CA LEU A 373 6.91 -1.66 12.72
C LEU A 373 7.65 -2.95 13.10
N ASP A 374 6.91 -3.95 13.55
CA ASP A 374 7.44 -5.28 13.91
C ASP A 374 6.83 -6.34 12.98
N ALA A 375 7.65 -6.98 12.14
CA ALA A 375 7.15 -7.95 11.16
C ALA A 375 6.63 -9.24 11.81
N GLY A 376 7.26 -9.67 12.90
CA GLY A 376 6.87 -10.86 13.64
C GLY A 376 5.46 -10.71 14.23
N ASP A 377 5.18 -9.57 14.86
CA ASP A 377 3.88 -9.21 15.40
C ASP A 377 2.85 -8.93 14.31
N LEU A 378 3.25 -8.27 13.21
CA LEU A 378 2.37 -7.99 12.08
C LEU A 378 1.82 -9.29 11.47
N VAL A 379 2.70 -10.28 11.24
CA VAL A 379 2.33 -11.62 10.76
C VAL A 379 1.44 -12.35 11.79
N ASP A 380 1.76 -12.30 13.08
CA ASP A 380 0.96 -12.98 14.10
C ASP A 380 -0.45 -12.41 14.22
N LEU A 381 -0.57 -11.09 14.12
CA LEU A 381 -1.86 -10.42 14.10
C LEU A 381 -2.63 -10.76 12.82
N ALA A 382 -1.98 -10.75 11.65
CA ALA A 382 -2.60 -11.08 10.36
C ALA A 382 -3.29 -12.46 10.38
N LYS A 383 -2.64 -13.49 10.95
CA LYS A 383 -3.19 -14.85 11.09
C LYS A 383 -4.42 -14.92 11.99
N LYS A 384 -4.60 -13.95 12.88
CA LYS A 384 -5.67 -13.90 13.90
C LYS A 384 -6.71 -12.82 13.60
N TRP A 385 -6.52 -12.06 12.52
CA TRP A 385 -7.35 -10.91 12.19
C TRP A 385 -8.60 -11.30 11.42
N THR A 386 -9.75 -11.16 12.08
CA THR A 386 -11.03 -11.14 11.38
C THR A 386 -11.15 -9.80 10.62
N THR A 387 -11.71 -9.76 9.42
CA THR A 387 -11.87 -8.48 8.69
C THR A 387 -12.73 -7.50 9.49
N THR A 388 -12.37 -6.22 9.39
CA THR A 388 -13.14 -5.10 9.93
C THR A 388 -14.44 -4.91 9.16
N ARG A 389 -15.49 -4.49 9.87
CA ARG A 389 -16.77 -4.12 9.29
C ARG A 389 -16.61 -2.97 8.30
N PRO A 390 -17.58 -2.80 7.39
CA PRO A 390 -17.55 -1.76 6.37
C PRO A 390 -17.29 -0.37 6.95
N GLN A 391 -16.44 0.39 6.27
CA GLN A 391 -16.09 1.75 6.69
C GLN A 391 -17.34 2.64 6.70
N ARG A 392 -17.44 3.47 7.74
CA ARG A 392 -18.44 4.52 7.86
C ARG A 392 -17.75 5.87 7.80
N LYS A 393 -18.47 6.84 7.22
CA LYS A 393 -18.05 8.24 7.13
C LYS A 393 -19.11 9.13 7.74
N CYS A 394 -18.70 10.02 8.64
CA CYS A 394 -19.54 11.08 9.18
C CYS A 394 -18.90 12.45 8.91
N SER A 395 -19.65 13.38 8.31
CA SER A 395 -19.20 14.75 8.05
C SER A 395 -19.99 15.72 8.90
N VAL A 396 -19.28 16.51 9.72
CA VAL A 396 -19.87 17.54 10.59
C VAL A 396 -19.39 18.91 10.10
N LYS A 397 -20.31 19.70 9.54
CA LYS A 397 -20.02 21.09 9.20
C LYS A 397 -20.04 21.92 10.49
N VAL A 398 -18.96 22.65 10.73
CA VAL A 398 -18.79 23.47 11.91
C VAL A 398 -18.83 24.94 11.49
N ILE A 399 -19.75 25.70 12.08
CA ILE A 399 -19.86 27.14 11.86
C ILE A 399 -19.08 27.81 13.00
N GLY A 400 -17.99 28.47 12.64
CA GLY A 400 -17.18 29.22 13.59
C GLY A 400 -16.20 30.13 12.85
N SER A 401 -16.00 31.33 13.37
CA SER A 401 -15.04 32.32 12.87
C SER A 401 -13.94 32.65 13.89
N LYS A 402 -13.89 31.91 15.00
CA LYS A 402 -12.96 32.12 16.11
C LYS A 402 -11.71 31.24 15.96
N LEU A 403 -10.61 31.66 16.59
CA LEU A 403 -9.35 30.92 16.68
C LEU A 403 -9.49 29.56 17.40
N THR A 404 -10.48 29.42 18.26
CA THR A 404 -10.87 28.14 18.87
C THR A 404 -12.31 27.83 18.50
N VAL A 405 -12.52 26.66 17.88
CA VAL A 405 -13.84 26.20 17.45
C VAL A 405 -14.15 24.86 18.11
N SER A 406 -15.11 24.85 19.03
CA SER A 406 -15.58 23.62 19.67
C SER A 406 -16.93 23.19 19.09
N LYS A 407 -17.08 21.88 18.86
CA LYS A 407 -18.34 21.29 18.37
C LYS A 407 -18.63 19.99 19.09
N GLU A 408 -19.83 19.90 19.65
CA GLU A 408 -20.36 18.64 20.17
C GLU A 408 -20.82 17.75 19.00
N VAL A 409 -20.26 16.54 18.95
CA VAL A 409 -20.58 15.53 17.94
C VAL A 409 -21.45 14.45 18.59
N SER A 410 -22.75 14.70 18.57
CA SER A 410 -23.82 13.72 18.89
C SER A 410 -24.60 13.30 17.64
N THR A 411 -24.44 14.01 16.52
CA THR A 411 -25.32 13.95 15.34
C THR A 411 -24.99 12.84 14.34
N CYS A 412 -23.93 12.06 14.54
CA CYS A 412 -23.69 10.83 13.76
C CYS A 412 -24.57 9.65 14.24
N ILE A 413 -25.47 9.88 15.20
CA ILE A 413 -26.41 8.88 15.73
C ILE A 413 -27.58 8.72 14.75
N GLY A 414 -27.41 7.78 13.82
CA GLY A 414 -28.44 7.14 13.00
C GLY A 414 -27.94 5.74 12.66
N ARG A 415 -28.85 4.76 12.49
CA ARG A 415 -28.48 3.32 12.34
C ARG A 415 -27.37 3.07 11.31
N THR A 416 -27.29 3.88 10.25
CA THR A 416 -26.35 3.73 9.12
C THR A 416 -25.06 4.54 9.21
N ARG A 417 -24.92 5.49 10.15
CA ARG A 417 -23.77 6.43 10.20
C ARG A 417 -23.05 6.51 11.54
N HIS A 418 -23.45 5.68 12.51
CA HIS A 418 -22.80 5.63 13.81
C HIS A 418 -21.38 5.05 13.71
N ILE A 419 -20.39 5.80 14.19
CA ILE A 419 -19.00 5.35 14.35
C ILE A 419 -18.77 5.14 15.85
N ARG A 420 -18.30 3.95 16.20
CA ARG A 420 -17.98 3.53 17.57
C ARG A 420 -16.47 3.58 17.85
N SER A 421 -15.66 3.19 16.86
CA SER A 421 -14.20 3.26 16.91
C SER A 421 -13.69 3.98 15.67
N LEU A 422 -12.92 5.04 15.88
CA LEU A 422 -12.31 5.84 14.83
C LEU A 422 -11.19 5.11 14.09
N GLU A 423 -11.03 5.46 12.82
CA GLU A 423 -9.85 5.18 12.00
C GLU A 423 -9.17 6.53 11.71
N HIS A 424 -9.48 7.15 10.58
CA HIS A 424 -8.96 8.47 10.20
C HIS A 424 -9.87 9.61 10.65
N VAL A 425 -9.26 10.74 10.99
CA VAL A 425 -9.97 12.02 11.19
C VAL A 425 -9.39 13.05 10.25
N GLN A 426 -10.25 13.73 9.47
CA GLN A 426 -9.84 14.83 8.60
C GLN A 426 -10.50 16.14 9.04
N VAL A 427 -9.71 17.21 9.01
CA VAL A 427 -10.15 18.60 9.19
C VAL A 427 -10.00 19.30 7.85
N ARG A 428 -11.14 19.43 7.16
CA ARG A 428 -11.21 20.11 5.86
C ARG A 428 -11.55 21.58 6.08
N ILE A 429 -10.63 22.47 5.71
CA ILE A 429 -10.74 23.89 5.98
C ILE A 429 -10.47 24.74 4.74
N SER A 430 -11.17 25.87 4.69
CA SER A 430 -10.87 26.97 3.78
C SER A 430 -10.60 28.21 4.62
N LEU A 431 -9.35 28.69 4.62
CA LEU A 431 -8.94 29.85 5.38
C LEU A 431 -8.00 30.73 4.56
N SER A 432 -8.16 32.05 4.68
CA SER A 432 -7.15 33.03 4.26
C SER A 432 -6.27 33.37 5.45
N TYR A 433 -4.98 33.60 5.19
CA TYR A 433 -4.03 34.00 6.22
C TYR A 433 -2.88 34.80 5.58
N SER A 434 -2.42 35.87 6.23
CA SER A 434 -1.40 36.77 5.69
C SER A 434 -0.05 36.09 5.47
N ARG A 435 0.31 35.14 6.34
CA ARG A 435 1.55 34.36 6.26
C ARG A 435 1.33 32.94 6.75
N ARG A 436 1.04 32.02 5.83
CA ARG A 436 0.56 30.66 6.11
C ARG A 436 1.47 29.86 7.04
N GLY A 437 2.79 30.00 6.91
CA GLY A 437 3.77 29.29 7.74
C GLY A 437 3.78 29.63 9.23
N ASP A 438 3.14 30.73 9.62
CA ASP A 438 3.02 31.13 11.04
C ASP A 438 1.82 30.50 11.75
N LEU A 439 0.93 29.86 10.99
CA LEU A 439 -0.27 29.25 11.52
C LEU A 439 0.01 27.82 11.99
N ALA A 440 -0.10 27.58 13.29
CA ALA A 440 -0.14 26.23 13.85
C ALA A 440 -1.59 25.80 14.02
N ILE A 441 -1.93 24.59 13.55
CA ILE A 441 -3.29 24.04 13.66
C ILE A 441 -3.23 22.75 14.46
N SER A 442 -4.09 22.61 15.47
CA SER A 442 -4.23 21.37 16.23
C SER A 442 -5.69 21.03 16.53
N LEU A 443 -5.98 19.74 16.66
CA LEU A 443 -7.30 19.20 16.97
C LEU A 443 -7.24 18.41 18.28
N THR A 444 -8.22 18.61 19.15
CA THR A 444 -8.40 17.82 20.37
C THR A 444 -9.68 17.00 20.29
N SER A 445 -9.58 15.70 20.54
CA SER A 445 -10.72 14.77 20.57
C SER A 445 -11.48 14.82 21.90
N PRO A 446 -12.71 14.27 21.96
CA PRO A 446 -13.48 14.18 23.19
C PRO A 446 -12.79 13.37 24.29
N MET A 447 -11.92 12.44 23.92
CA MET A 447 -11.14 11.63 24.87
C MET A 447 -9.85 12.31 25.36
N GLY A 448 -9.59 13.55 24.92
CA GLY A 448 -8.49 14.38 25.40
C GLY A 448 -7.20 14.29 24.58
N THR A 449 -7.17 13.51 23.50
CA THR A 449 -6.01 13.43 22.62
C THR A 449 -5.86 14.72 21.85
N LYS A 450 -4.67 15.33 21.85
CA LYS A 450 -4.33 16.49 21.03
C LYS A 450 -3.41 16.07 19.88
N SER A 451 -3.75 16.41 18.65
CA SER A 451 -2.95 16.13 17.46
C SER A 451 -2.66 17.43 16.71
N THR A 452 -1.38 17.68 16.42
CA THR A 452 -0.91 18.81 15.62
C THR A 452 -1.10 18.47 14.15
N LEU A 453 -2.03 19.20 13.52
CA LEU A 453 -2.38 19.01 12.11
C LEU A 453 -1.39 19.69 11.18
N VAL A 454 -0.86 20.84 11.56
CA VAL A 454 0.29 21.47 10.90
C VAL A 454 1.06 22.29 11.93
N ALA A 455 2.38 22.12 11.94
CA ALA A 455 3.29 22.90 12.76
C ALA A 455 3.68 24.21 12.06
N ILE A 456 4.48 25.05 12.73
CA ILE A 456 5.07 26.22 12.07
C ILE A 456 5.99 25.79 10.93
N ARG A 457 5.90 26.49 9.81
CA ARG A 457 6.76 26.28 8.63
C ARG A 457 7.44 27.60 8.27
N PRO A 458 8.62 27.90 8.86
CA PRO A 458 9.24 29.22 8.78
C PRO A 458 9.50 29.74 7.38
N TYR A 459 9.67 28.84 6.40
CA TYR A 459 9.91 29.24 5.01
C TYR A 459 8.62 29.51 4.22
N ASP A 460 7.46 29.06 4.69
CA ASP A 460 6.17 29.26 4.01
C ASP A 460 5.64 30.70 4.24
N THR A 461 6.05 31.61 3.35
CA THR A 461 5.60 33.01 3.35
C THR A 461 4.31 33.24 2.57
N SER A 462 3.63 32.19 2.13
CA SER A 462 2.44 32.29 1.27
C SER A 462 1.29 33.03 1.96
N ASN A 463 0.63 33.91 1.21
CA ASN A 463 -0.60 34.61 1.63
C ASN A 463 -1.89 33.92 1.13
N GLN A 464 -1.76 32.76 0.49
CA GLN A 464 -2.91 32.07 -0.12
C GLN A 464 -3.78 31.32 0.90
N GLY A 465 -3.26 31.11 2.11
CA GLY A 465 -3.89 30.29 3.15
C GLY A 465 -4.09 28.84 2.69
N TYR A 466 -5.18 28.22 3.15
CA TYR A 466 -5.57 26.87 2.75
C TYR A 466 -6.92 26.94 2.04
N ARG A 467 -7.03 26.30 0.88
CA ARG A 467 -8.27 26.26 0.10
C ARG A 467 -8.77 24.85 0.06
N ASP A 468 -9.83 24.58 0.83
CA ASP A 468 -10.50 23.30 0.86
C ASP A 468 -9.56 22.11 1.20
N TRP A 469 -8.48 22.42 1.93
CA TRP A 469 -7.42 21.49 2.27
C TRP A 469 -7.87 20.62 3.43
N SER A 470 -7.57 19.31 3.36
CA SER A 470 -8.00 18.34 4.36
C SER A 470 -6.79 17.83 5.14
N PHE A 471 -6.52 18.37 6.32
CA PHE A 471 -5.50 17.83 7.21
C PHE A 471 -5.99 16.51 7.83
N MET A 472 -5.16 15.47 7.83
CA MET A 472 -5.50 14.15 8.36
C MET A 472 -4.73 13.86 9.65
N SER A 473 -5.36 13.08 10.55
CA SER A 473 -4.72 12.54 11.73
C SER A 473 -5.13 11.09 11.96
N THR A 474 -4.13 10.25 12.23
CA THR A 474 -4.30 8.85 12.67
C THR A 474 -4.30 8.73 14.20
N HIS A 475 -3.92 9.78 14.94
CA HIS A 475 -3.64 9.72 16.38
C HIS A 475 -4.86 9.31 17.23
N PHE A 476 -6.06 9.48 16.69
CA PHE A 476 -7.34 9.18 17.33
C PHE A 476 -7.81 7.73 17.09
N TRP A 477 -6.98 6.86 16.50
CA TRP A 477 -7.38 5.51 16.13
C TRP A 477 -7.97 4.71 17.32
N ASP A 478 -9.11 4.07 17.06
CA ASP A 478 -10.01 3.36 17.97
C ASP A 478 -10.74 4.20 19.04
N GLU A 479 -10.53 5.52 19.11
CA GLU A 479 -11.27 6.38 20.04
C GLU A 479 -12.76 6.43 19.72
N ASP A 480 -13.58 6.65 20.76
CA ASP A 480 -14.99 6.97 20.61
C ASP A 480 -15.13 8.46 20.25
N PRO A 481 -15.69 8.80 19.07
CA PRO A 481 -15.75 10.19 18.61
C PRO A 481 -16.83 11.03 19.30
N ARG A 482 -17.65 10.46 20.20
CA ARG A 482 -18.75 11.16 20.85
C ARG A 482 -18.25 12.17 21.86
N GLY A 483 -18.78 13.39 21.77
CA GLY A 483 -18.49 14.49 22.68
C GLY A 483 -17.90 15.69 21.95
N THR A 484 -17.13 16.50 22.67
CA THR A 484 -16.66 17.80 22.15
C THR A 484 -15.32 17.68 21.45
N TRP A 485 -15.29 18.04 20.17
CA TRP A 485 -14.07 18.26 19.41
C TRP A 485 -13.69 19.74 19.44
N THR A 486 -12.41 20.04 19.60
CA THR A 486 -11.91 21.42 19.61
C THR A 486 -10.77 21.62 18.63
N LEU A 487 -10.98 22.49 17.64
CA LEU A 487 -9.96 22.96 16.71
C LEU A 487 -9.29 24.22 17.26
N PHE A 488 -7.97 24.25 17.24
CA PHE A 488 -7.15 25.41 17.61
C PHE A 488 -6.40 25.91 16.38
N LEU A 489 -6.56 27.20 16.09
CA LEU A 489 -5.81 27.97 15.10
C LEU A 489 -4.96 28.97 15.89
N GLU A 490 -3.65 28.76 15.94
CA GLU A 490 -2.73 29.55 16.74
C GLU A 490 -1.77 30.33 15.82
N ASN A 491 -1.72 31.65 15.97
CA ASN A 491 -0.66 32.46 15.37
C ASN A 491 0.63 32.29 16.20
N LYS A 492 1.69 31.78 15.59
CA LYS A 492 3.01 31.61 16.20
C LYS A 492 4.08 32.53 15.60
N GLY A 493 3.69 33.41 14.68
CA GLY A 493 4.57 34.40 14.07
C GLY A 493 4.23 35.82 14.49
N ASP A 494 4.23 36.73 13.52
CA ASP A 494 4.00 38.15 13.74
C ASP A 494 2.59 38.42 14.28
N ALA A 495 2.48 39.26 15.32
CA ALA A 495 1.20 39.69 15.91
C ALA A 495 0.29 40.41 14.90
N TYR A 496 0.84 40.99 13.83
CA TYR A 496 0.08 41.63 12.75
C TYR A 496 -0.49 40.65 11.72
N ASN A 497 -0.23 39.34 11.86
CA ASN A 497 -0.84 38.36 10.99
C ASN A 497 -2.36 38.36 11.11
N THR A 498 -3.04 38.35 9.96
CA THR A 498 -4.51 38.38 9.88
C THR A 498 -5.02 37.26 9.00
N GLY A 499 -6.24 36.80 9.24
CA GLY A 499 -6.87 35.78 8.42
C GLY A 499 -8.29 35.46 8.85
N PHE A 500 -8.98 34.70 7.99
CA PHE A 500 -10.39 34.38 8.14
C PHE A 500 -10.65 32.92 7.80
N LEU A 501 -11.25 32.18 8.74
CA LEU A 501 -11.77 30.84 8.51
C LEU A 501 -13.15 30.93 7.84
N THR A 502 -13.27 30.44 6.61
CA THR A 502 -14.51 30.49 5.82
C THR A 502 -15.30 29.18 5.87
N SER A 503 -14.60 28.05 6.01
CA SER A 503 -15.21 26.73 6.08
C SER A 503 -14.40 25.83 7.00
N PHE A 504 -15.11 25.05 7.82
CA PHE A 504 -14.55 23.95 8.59
C PHE A 504 -15.53 22.77 8.55
N VAL A 505 -15.05 21.64 8.03
CA VAL A 505 -15.74 20.35 8.04
C VAL A 505 -14.86 19.34 8.75
N LEU A 506 -15.35 18.80 9.87
CA LEU A 506 -14.75 17.65 10.53
C LEU A 506 -15.30 16.37 9.86
N GLN A 507 -14.42 15.57 9.28
CA GLN A 507 -14.76 14.28 8.67
C GLN A 507 -14.18 13.16 9.52
N LEU A 508 -15.04 12.26 9.95
CA LEU A 508 -14.71 11.11 10.79
C LEU A 508 -14.89 9.85 9.97
N TYR A 509 -13.88 8.99 9.98
CA TYR A 509 -13.90 7.66 9.39
C TYR A 509 -13.75 6.63 10.50
N GLY A 510 -14.38 5.47 10.33
CA GLY A 510 -14.26 4.39 11.30
C GLY A 510 -15.28 3.28 11.10
N THR A 511 -15.50 2.52 12.15
CA THR A 511 -16.41 1.37 12.17
C THR A 511 -17.43 1.47 13.30
N ASP A 512 -18.52 0.72 13.19
CA ASP A 512 -19.50 0.56 14.27
C ASP A 512 -19.13 -0.54 15.27
N GLU A 513 -18.00 -1.22 15.06
CA GLU A 513 -17.42 -2.15 16.03
C GLU A 513 -16.82 -1.41 17.23
N ASP A 514 -16.88 -2.06 18.39
CA ASP A 514 -16.03 -1.71 19.52
C ASP A 514 -14.69 -2.43 19.36
N MET A 515 -13.73 -1.74 18.75
CA MET A 515 -12.41 -2.30 18.43
C MET A 515 -11.55 -2.58 19.67
N MET A 516 -11.86 -1.94 20.80
CA MET A 516 -11.17 -2.17 22.08
C MET A 516 -11.72 -3.38 22.82
N ALA A 517 -12.99 -3.72 22.63
CA ALA A 517 -13.61 -4.94 23.16
C ALA A 517 -13.39 -6.19 22.28
N ARG A 518 -12.76 -6.03 21.11
CA ARG A 518 -12.54 -7.11 20.14
C ARG A 518 -11.62 -8.19 20.71
N LYS A 519 -12.12 -9.43 20.76
CA LYS A 519 -11.31 -10.60 21.13
C LYS A 519 -10.47 -11.05 19.95
N ILE A 520 -9.17 -11.23 20.14
CA ILE A 520 -8.26 -11.79 19.14
C ILE A 520 -8.54 -13.31 19.06
N ALA A 521 -8.82 -13.81 17.86
CA ALA A 521 -9.06 -15.23 17.62
C ALA A 521 -7.76 -16.05 17.73
N ALA A 522 -7.86 -17.36 17.94
CA ALA A 522 -6.69 -18.26 18.02
C ALA A 522 -5.94 -18.34 16.67
N SER A 523 -6.68 -18.55 15.58
CA SER A 523 -6.25 -18.38 14.18
C SER A 523 -7.51 -18.24 13.33
N VAL A 524 -7.53 -17.31 12.36
CA VAL A 524 -8.63 -17.14 11.40
C VAL A 524 -8.35 -17.81 10.05
N VAL A 525 -7.08 -18.19 9.81
CA VAL A 525 -6.62 -18.90 8.61
C VAL A 525 -6.28 -20.34 8.99
N SER A 526 -6.61 -21.28 8.10
CA SER A 526 -6.26 -22.69 8.20
C SER A 526 -5.79 -23.23 6.85
N GLU A 527 -5.02 -24.32 6.88
CA GLU A 527 -4.61 -25.01 5.67
C GLU A 527 -5.80 -25.72 5.02
N CYS A 528 -5.75 -25.79 3.69
CA CYS A 528 -6.73 -26.53 2.92
C CYS A 528 -6.53 -28.05 3.06
N VAL A 529 -7.60 -28.78 3.37
CA VAL A 529 -7.59 -30.25 3.50
C VAL A 529 -7.50 -30.91 2.13
N ARG A 530 -8.24 -30.39 1.15
CA ARG A 530 -8.26 -30.91 -0.22
C ARG A 530 -8.32 -29.79 -1.25
N ARG A 531 -7.43 -29.86 -2.24
CA ARG A 531 -7.37 -28.91 -3.35
C ARG A 531 -7.85 -29.56 -4.66
N ASP A 532 -8.38 -28.74 -5.57
CA ASP A 532 -8.69 -29.15 -6.93
C ASP A 532 -7.45 -29.17 -7.84
N SER A 533 -7.66 -29.46 -9.13
CA SER A 533 -6.61 -29.49 -10.15
C SER A 533 -5.96 -28.15 -10.41
N GLU A 534 -6.65 -27.04 -10.10
CA GLU A 534 -6.13 -25.68 -10.25
C GLU A 534 -5.47 -25.17 -8.95
N GLY A 535 -5.45 -25.98 -7.89
CA GLY A 535 -4.87 -25.65 -6.58
C GLY A 535 -5.79 -24.83 -5.67
N ALA A 536 -7.05 -24.58 -6.07
CA ALA A 536 -8.03 -23.94 -5.20
C ALA A 536 -8.55 -24.93 -4.15
N CYS A 537 -8.94 -24.40 -3.02
CA CYS A 537 -9.39 -25.16 -1.87
C CYS A 537 -10.83 -25.64 -2.08
N GLU A 538 -11.03 -26.95 -2.00
CA GLU A 538 -12.35 -27.57 -2.06
C GLU A 538 -12.90 -27.91 -0.68
N GLU A 539 -12.02 -28.28 0.26
CA GLU A 539 -12.41 -28.79 1.56
C GLU A 539 -11.58 -28.18 2.70
N CYS A 540 -12.30 -27.72 3.72
CA CYS A 540 -11.77 -27.15 4.93
C CYS A 540 -12.23 -27.96 6.14
N SER A 541 -11.52 -27.83 7.27
CA SER A 541 -12.04 -28.32 8.54
C SER A 541 -13.38 -27.66 8.88
N SER A 542 -14.23 -28.33 9.66
CA SER A 542 -15.65 -27.98 9.83
C SER A 542 -15.93 -26.57 10.38
N ALA A 543 -14.93 -25.87 10.90
CA ALA A 543 -15.03 -24.50 11.40
C ALA A 543 -14.66 -23.41 10.37
N PHE A 544 -14.29 -23.78 9.13
CA PHE A 544 -13.75 -22.87 8.13
C PHE A 544 -14.48 -22.99 6.78
N TYR A 545 -14.43 -21.90 6.02
CA TYR A 545 -14.98 -21.75 4.69
C TYR A 545 -13.84 -21.78 3.66
N ALA A 546 -14.03 -22.51 2.57
CA ALA A 546 -13.07 -22.50 1.47
C ALA A 546 -13.10 -21.15 0.74
N PHE A 547 -11.93 -20.53 0.61
CA PHE A 547 -11.72 -19.25 -0.07
C PHE A 547 -10.40 -19.29 -0.85
N GLN A 548 -10.49 -19.25 -2.19
CA GLN A 548 -9.32 -19.38 -3.06
C GLN A 548 -8.48 -20.61 -2.67
N HIS A 549 -7.21 -20.46 -2.33
CA HIS A 549 -6.29 -21.56 -1.95
C HIS A 549 -6.24 -21.82 -0.42
N LEU A 550 -7.09 -21.15 0.38
CA LEU A 550 -7.07 -21.14 1.84
C LEU A 550 -8.43 -21.48 2.46
N CYS A 551 -8.40 -21.74 3.76
CA CYS A 551 -9.58 -21.87 4.60
C CYS A 551 -9.65 -20.71 5.59
N LEU A 552 -10.78 -19.99 5.61
CA LEU A 552 -11.00 -18.84 6.47
C LEU A 552 -12.17 -19.08 7.43
N SER A 553 -12.06 -18.59 8.67
CA SER A 553 -13.16 -18.67 9.66
C SER A 553 -14.35 -17.76 9.33
N TYR A 554 -14.22 -16.91 8.31
CA TYR A 554 -15.24 -16.00 7.79
C TYR A 554 -15.11 -15.87 6.28
N CYS A 555 -16.14 -15.38 5.59
CA CYS A 555 -16.02 -14.98 4.20
C CYS A 555 -15.64 -13.50 4.10
N PRO A 556 -14.58 -13.15 3.34
CA PRO A 556 -14.14 -11.76 3.19
C PRO A 556 -15.16 -10.92 2.41
N PRO A 557 -15.02 -9.58 2.40
CA PRO A 557 -15.83 -8.71 1.58
C PRO A 557 -15.86 -9.18 0.11
N ARG A 558 -16.99 -8.94 -0.56
CA ARG A 558 -17.37 -9.48 -1.88
C ARG A 558 -17.75 -10.96 -1.88
N TYR A 559 -17.74 -11.64 -0.74
CA TYR A 559 -18.18 -13.02 -0.61
C TYR A 559 -19.18 -13.21 0.53
N TYR A 560 -20.01 -14.25 0.43
CA TYR A 560 -20.92 -14.71 1.48
C TYR A 560 -20.80 -16.22 1.65
N ASN A 561 -21.25 -16.72 2.81
CA ASN A 561 -21.19 -18.14 3.11
C ASN A 561 -22.27 -18.92 2.33
N ARG A 562 -21.87 -20.02 1.70
CA ARG A 562 -22.79 -20.91 1.01
C ARG A 562 -22.43 -22.36 1.29
N SER A 563 -23.46 -23.15 1.54
CA SER A 563 -23.32 -24.60 1.66
C SER A 563 -23.42 -25.24 0.27
N ARG A 564 -22.39 -26.00 -0.13
CA ARG A 564 -22.33 -26.68 -1.44
C ARG A 564 -22.36 -28.19 -1.25
N ARG A 565 -23.37 -28.86 -1.81
CA ARG A 565 -23.36 -30.32 -2.02
C ARG A 565 -22.65 -30.60 -3.33
N SER A 566 -21.55 -31.34 -3.30
CA SER A 566 -20.82 -31.69 -4.53
C SER A 566 -21.40 -32.97 -5.14
N PRO A 567 -21.72 -32.99 -6.45
CA PRO A 567 -22.16 -34.20 -7.14
C PRO A 567 -21.12 -35.34 -7.16
N ARG A 568 -19.84 -35.04 -6.87
CA ARG A 568 -18.75 -36.04 -6.79
C ARG A 568 -18.45 -36.51 -5.36
N LEU A 569 -19.10 -35.93 -4.34
CA LEU A 569 -18.98 -36.34 -2.94
C LEU A 569 -20.22 -37.14 -2.51
N ASP A 570 -20.45 -38.30 -3.13
CA ASP A 570 -21.50 -39.24 -2.70
C ASP A 570 -21.12 -40.01 -1.42
N ARG A 571 -20.06 -39.58 -0.71
CA ARG A 571 -19.52 -40.25 0.50
C ARG A 571 -19.22 -39.33 1.68
N SER A 572 -19.45 -38.01 1.60
CA SER A 572 -19.29 -37.12 2.77
C SER A 572 -20.66 -36.76 3.35
N PRO A 573 -20.92 -37.02 4.65
CA PRO A 573 -22.20 -36.76 5.29
C PRO A 573 -22.49 -35.26 5.53
N HIS A 574 -21.52 -34.36 5.28
CA HIS A 574 -21.66 -32.93 5.54
C HIS A 574 -21.39 -32.08 4.30
N PRO A 575 -22.25 -31.09 3.99
CA PRO A 575 -22.04 -30.22 2.85
C PRO A 575 -20.87 -29.25 3.11
N ALA A 576 -19.99 -29.11 2.11
CA ALA A 576 -18.83 -28.25 2.19
C ALA A 576 -19.26 -26.78 2.34
N GLN A 577 -18.56 -26.04 3.22
CA GLN A 577 -18.78 -24.62 3.43
C GLN A 577 -17.82 -23.83 2.55
N VAL A 578 -18.34 -23.00 1.65
CA VAL A 578 -17.54 -22.24 0.68
C VAL A 578 -17.94 -20.77 0.69
N CYS A 579 -17.00 -19.90 0.33
CA CYS A 579 -17.27 -18.49 0.10
C CYS A 579 -17.69 -18.26 -1.36
N ALA A 580 -18.97 -17.93 -1.57
CA ALA A 580 -19.52 -17.60 -2.88
C ALA A 580 -19.52 -16.08 -3.12
N THR A 581 -19.39 -15.66 -4.37
CA THR A 581 -19.30 -14.23 -4.72
C THR A 581 -20.63 -13.50 -4.54
N CYS A 582 -20.58 -12.30 -3.97
CA CYS A 582 -21.68 -11.35 -3.95
C CYS A 582 -22.01 -10.81 -5.35
N HIS A 583 -23.18 -10.19 -5.49
CA HIS A 583 -23.45 -9.32 -6.64
C HIS A 583 -22.38 -8.21 -6.74
N PRO A 584 -21.89 -7.82 -7.94
CA PRO A 584 -20.83 -6.83 -8.09
C PRO A 584 -21.11 -5.45 -7.47
N SER A 585 -22.40 -5.09 -7.32
CA SER A 585 -22.83 -3.84 -6.68
C SER A 585 -22.69 -3.86 -5.15
N CYS A 586 -22.52 -5.02 -4.52
CA CYS A 586 -22.45 -5.15 -3.06
C CYS A 586 -20.99 -5.23 -2.60
N TYR A 587 -20.68 -4.59 -1.47
CA TYR A 587 -19.41 -4.79 -0.77
C TYR A 587 -19.46 -5.99 0.16
N THR A 588 -20.54 -6.13 0.92
CA THR A 588 -20.89 -7.35 1.66
C THR A 588 -22.33 -7.72 1.34
N CYS A 589 -22.66 -9.01 1.44
CA CYS A 589 -23.98 -9.50 1.05
C CYS A 589 -24.43 -10.73 1.84
N ARG A 590 -25.70 -11.11 1.69
CA ARG A 590 -26.28 -12.39 2.17
C ARG A 590 -26.58 -13.37 1.04
N GLY A 591 -26.37 -12.95 -0.21
CA GLY A 591 -26.74 -13.68 -1.41
C GLY A 591 -26.14 -13.01 -2.64
N ASP A 592 -26.38 -13.61 -3.81
CA ASP A 592 -25.77 -13.22 -5.10
C ASP A 592 -26.61 -12.19 -5.89
N THR A 593 -27.77 -11.78 -5.39
CA THR A 593 -28.63 -10.79 -6.06
C THR A 593 -28.32 -9.35 -5.64
N ALA A 594 -28.63 -8.38 -6.51
CA ALA A 594 -28.43 -6.95 -6.26
C ALA A 594 -29.20 -6.39 -5.04
N ASN A 595 -30.21 -7.12 -4.56
CA ASN A 595 -31.05 -6.77 -3.41
C ASN A 595 -30.67 -7.57 -2.15
N ASN A 596 -29.49 -8.20 -2.12
CA ASN A 596 -28.97 -8.89 -0.94
C ASN A 596 -27.73 -8.22 -0.37
N CYS A 597 -27.47 -6.94 -0.71
CA CYS A 597 -26.38 -6.19 -0.13
C CYS A 597 -26.64 -5.94 1.36
N THR A 598 -25.58 -6.05 2.15
CA THR A 598 -25.55 -5.65 3.56
C THR A 598 -24.70 -4.42 3.80
N ALA A 599 -23.77 -4.14 2.88
CA ALA A 599 -23.08 -2.86 2.78
C ALA A 599 -22.65 -2.62 1.32
N CYS A 600 -22.45 -1.35 1.00
CA CYS A 600 -22.07 -0.92 -0.33
C CYS A 600 -20.57 -0.64 -0.44
N PRO A 601 -20.02 -0.72 -1.66
CA PRO A 601 -18.64 -0.32 -1.91
C PRO A 601 -18.43 1.15 -1.53
N PRO A 602 -17.17 1.58 -1.34
CA PRO A 602 -16.84 2.98 -1.19
C PRO A 602 -17.54 3.85 -2.26
N PHE A 603 -17.95 5.05 -1.87
CA PHE A 603 -18.65 6.03 -2.73
C PHE A 603 -20.06 5.62 -3.20
N CYS A 604 -20.62 4.52 -2.70
CA CYS A 604 -22.00 4.11 -2.97
C CYS A 604 -22.89 4.38 -1.75
N THR A 605 -24.19 4.60 -1.97
CA THR A 605 -25.19 4.76 -0.90
C THR A 605 -25.96 3.45 -0.72
N PHE A 606 -26.09 3.00 0.52
CA PHE A 606 -26.90 1.83 0.88
C PHE A 606 -28.37 2.19 1.05
N HIS A 607 -29.26 1.47 0.36
CA HIS A 607 -30.71 1.61 0.47
C HIS A 607 -31.26 0.47 1.33
N GLU A 608 -31.62 0.77 2.58
CA GLU A 608 -32.03 -0.25 3.56
C GLU A 608 -33.28 -1.05 3.14
N LEU A 609 -34.31 -0.38 2.58
CA LEU A 609 -35.58 -1.04 2.22
C LEU A 609 -35.41 -2.04 1.08
N SER A 610 -34.58 -1.73 0.10
CA SER A 610 -34.33 -2.58 -1.07
C SER A 610 -33.11 -3.49 -0.90
N HIS A 611 -32.34 -3.33 0.18
CA HIS A 611 -31.06 -4.00 0.40
C HIS A 611 -30.13 -3.92 -0.83
N SER A 612 -30.12 -2.75 -1.48
CA SER A 612 -29.38 -2.49 -2.72
C SER A 612 -28.45 -1.30 -2.58
N CYS A 613 -27.54 -1.16 -3.54
CA CYS A 613 -26.54 -0.10 -3.57
C CYS A 613 -26.75 0.80 -4.76
N SER A 614 -26.62 2.11 -4.55
CA SER A 614 -26.56 3.08 -5.66
C SER A 614 -25.30 2.85 -6.51
N PRO A 615 -25.28 3.32 -7.77
CA PRO A 615 -24.03 3.49 -8.50
C PRO A 615 -23.03 4.33 -7.69
N PRO A 616 -21.72 4.13 -7.89
CA PRO A 616 -20.69 4.92 -7.22
C PRO A 616 -20.83 6.39 -7.63
N ALA A 617 -20.97 7.25 -6.63
CA ALA A 617 -20.91 8.69 -6.77
C ALA A 617 -19.53 9.15 -6.32
N TYR A 618 -18.55 9.04 -7.22
CA TYR A 618 -17.22 9.60 -6.98
C TYR A 618 -17.34 11.10 -6.71
N PRO A 619 -16.57 11.66 -5.75
CA PRO A 619 -16.59 13.08 -5.46
C PRO A 619 -16.38 13.90 -6.74
N SER A 620 -17.43 14.57 -7.23
CA SER A 620 -17.33 15.46 -8.38
C SER A 620 -16.60 16.74 -7.95
N VAL A 621 -15.38 16.95 -8.45
CA VAL A 621 -14.61 18.18 -8.23
C VAL A 621 -15.17 19.35 -9.08
N PHE A 622 -16.01 19.05 -10.07
CA PHE A 622 -16.76 20.07 -10.79
C PHE A 622 -17.97 20.52 -9.96
N PRO A 623 -18.15 21.84 -9.69
CA PRO A 623 -19.40 22.32 -9.17
C PRO A 623 -20.50 21.93 -10.15
N SER A 624 -21.43 21.07 -9.72
CA SER A 624 -22.67 20.89 -10.45
C SER A 624 -23.31 22.28 -10.58
N LYS A 625 -23.39 22.83 -11.79
CA LYS A 625 -24.32 23.93 -12.05
C LYS A 625 -25.68 23.45 -11.54
N PRO A 626 -26.42 24.24 -10.75
CA PRO A 626 -27.76 23.84 -10.33
C PRO A 626 -28.54 23.52 -11.60
N ALA A 627 -29.12 22.32 -11.65
CA ALA A 627 -29.97 21.91 -12.74
C ALA A 627 -31.10 22.93 -12.84
N ALA A 628 -31.02 23.83 -13.82
CA ALA A 628 -32.17 24.62 -14.23
C ALA A 628 -33.23 23.58 -14.62
N ALA A 629 -34.35 23.60 -13.88
CA ALA A 629 -35.48 22.74 -14.14
C ALA A 629 -35.98 23.00 -15.57
N HIS A 630 -35.52 22.21 -16.54
CA HIS A 630 -36.16 22.12 -17.84
C HIS A 630 -37.46 21.34 -17.63
N ARG A 631 -38.50 22.09 -17.27
CA ARG A 631 -39.89 21.65 -17.37
C ARG A 631 -40.15 21.25 -18.82
N GLN A 632 -40.70 20.04 -18.96
CA GLN A 632 -41.23 19.48 -20.18
C GLN A 632 -42.23 20.44 -20.83
N HIS A 633 -41.94 20.86 -22.06
CA HIS A 633 -42.97 21.20 -23.04
C HIS A 633 -42.63 20.47 -24.33
N LEU A 634 -43.08 19.21 -24.40
CA LEU A 634 -43.05 18.38 -25.59
C LEU A 634 -44.50 18.20 -26.04
N ILE A 635 -45.09 19.25 -26.61
CA ILE A 635 -46.45 19.20 -27.17
C ILE A 635 -46.51 20.10 -28.43
N PHE A 636 -46.84 19.44 -29.56
CA PHE A 636 -47.28 19.93 -30.87
C PHE A 636 -46.32 20.73 -31.77
N ILE A 637 -45.60 20.04 -32.66
CA ILE A 637 -45.49 20.44 -34.08
C ILE A 637 -45.52 19.19 -34.98
N VAL A 638 -46.73 18.72 -35.30
CA VAL A 638 -47.02 18.00 -36.55
C VAL A 638 -48.44 18.41 -36.93
N LEU A 639 -48.58 19.38 -37.85
CA LEU A 639 -49.62 19.44 -38.89
C LEU A 639 -49.63 20.80 -39.61
N ALA A 640 -49.61 20.69 -40.95
CA ALA A 640 -49.83 21.74 -41.96
C ALA A 640 -48.72 22.80 -42.06
N ILE A 641 -48.11 23.06 -43.22
CA ILE A 641 -48.79 23.36 -44.49
C ILE A 641 -48.01 22.73 -45.66
N LEU A 642 -48.62 21.71 -46.26
CA LEU A 642 -48.64 21.53 -47.70
C LEU A 642 -49.46 22.70 -48.28
N LEU A 643 -48.91 23.45 -49.24
CA LEU A 643 -49.59 24.08 -50.41
C LEU A 643 -48.83 25.33 -50.91
N GLY A 644 -48.34 25.25 -52.15
CA GLY A 644 -48.02 26.37 -53.06
C GLY A 644 -46.68 27.07 -52.79
N GLY A 645 -45.71 27.18 -53.70
CA GLY A 645 -45.75 27.20 -55.15
C GLY A 645 -45.22 28.55 -55.65
N GLY A 646 -44.22 28.57 -56.54
CA GLY A 646 -43.93 29.73 -57.40
C GLY A 646 -42.46 30.15 -57.58
N LEU A 647 -41.96 29.93 -58.79
CA LEU A 647 -40.73 30.42 -59.45
C LEU A 647 -40.47 31.96 -59.35
N LEU A 648 -39.20 32.41 -59.45
CA LEU A 648 -38.61 33.06 -60.66
C LEU A 648 -37.16 33.64 -60.49
N LEU A 649 -36.28 33.24 -61.42
CA LEU A 649 -35.22 33.94 -62.21
C LEU A 649 -34.02 34.76 -61.63
N MET A 650 -32.82 34.29 -62.05
CA MET A 650 -31.66 34.98 -62.71
C MET A 650 -30.93 36.21 -62.08
N GLY A 651 -29.59 36.13 -62.02
CA GLY A 651 -28.70 37.24 -62.44
C GLY A 651 -27.45 37.60 -61.60
N SER A 652 -26.29 37.05 -62.00
CA SER A 652 -24.99 37.74 -62.25
C SER A 652 -24.07 38.35 -61.14
N ARG A 653 -22.75 38.05 -61.32
CA ARG A 653 -21.47 38.69 -60.86
C ARG A 653 -21.02 38.43 -59.41
N VAL A 654 -19.94 37.70 -59.10
CA VAL A 654 -18.48 37.73 -59.44
C VAL A 654 -17.71 38.91 -58.82
N GLY A 655 -16.80 38.56 -57.89
CA GLY A 655 -15.66 39.31 -57.34
C GLY A 655 -15.10 38.51 -56.13
N GLU A 656 -14.05 37.69 -56.29
CA GLU A 656 -12.62 38.00 -56.02
C GLU A 656 -12.35 38.31 -54.53
N LEU A 657 -11.36 37.79 -53.78
CA LEU A 657 -10.07 37.09 -53.99
C LEU A 657 -9.59 36.63 -52.54
N PRO A 658 -8.39 36.05 -52.28
CA PRO A 658 -8.23 34.70 -51.74
C PRO A 658 -7.41 34.56 -50.43
N LEU A 659 -7.23 33.30 -50.02
CA LEU A 659 -6.27 32.78 -49.02
C LEU A 659 -4.78 33.06 -49.37
N PRO A 660 -3.88 33.14 -48.36
CA PRO A 660 -2.44 32.95 -48.55
C PRO A 660 -1.88 31.62 -47.96
N PRO A 661 -0.66 31.21 -48.38
CA PRO A 661 -0.24 29.80 -48.43
C PRO A 661 0.93 29.41 -47.48
N LEU A 662 1.21 28.10 -47.43
CA LEU A 662 2.40 27.43 -46.86
C LEU A 662 3.72 27.83 -47.55
N PRO A 663 4.88 27.80 -46.86
CA PRO A 663 6.19 27.85 -47.50
C PRO A 663 6.95 26.49 -47.53
N PRO A 664 7.94 26.32 -48.43
CA PRO A 664 8.60 25.05 -48.76
C PRO A 664 10.09 24.95 -48.34
N ALA A 665 10.72 23.83 -48.71
CA ALA A 665 12.10 23.41 -48.43
C ALA A 665 13.19 24.02 -49.34
N GLY A 666 14.47 24.01 -48.89
CA GLY A 666 15.65 24.04 -49.77
C GLY A 666 16.95 24.71 -49.25
N GLU A 667 17.96 23.89 -48.95
CA GLU A 667 19.44 24.03 -49.08
C GLU A 667 20.26 25.30 -48.70
N GLY A 668 21.40 25.07 -48.01
CA GLY A 668 22.72 25.57 -48.49
C GLY A 668 23.60 26.46 -47.59
N ALA A 669 24.77 25.93 -47.23
CA ALA A 669 26.08 26.61 -47.02
C ALA A 669 26.54 27.17 -45.64
N LYS A 670 27.45 26.39 -45.02
CA LYS A 670 28.72 26.72 -44.32
C LYS A 670 29.00 28.19 -43.90
N LYS A 671 29.33 28.40 -42.60
CA LYS A 671 30.48 29.22 -42.17
C LYS A 671 30.92 28.95 -40.72
N LYS A 672 32.24 29.08 -40.54
CA LYS A 672 33.11 28.77 -39.39
C LYS A 672 32.81 29.62 -38.14
N ALA A 673 33.00 29.04 -36.95
CA ALA A 673 33.30 29.79 -35.72
C ALA A 673 34.37 29.06 -34.88
N LYS A 674 35.43 29.80 -34.51
CA LYS A 674 36.54 29.43 -33.63
C LYS A 674 36.13 29.53 -32.15
N PRO A 675 36.82 28.83 -31.23
CA PRO A 675 36.52 28.84 -29.79
C PRO A 675 37.19 29.99 -29.04
N ARG A 676 36.52 30.49 -27.99
CA ARG A 676 37.09 31.43 -27.01
C ARG A 676 37.51 30.67 -25.74
N SER A 677 38.81 30.74 -25.47
CA SER A 677 39.48 30.45 -24.20
C SER A 677 39.15 31.53 -23.16
N TYR A 678 39.04 31.19 -21.87
CA TYR A 678 39.50 32.06 -20.77
C TYR A 678 39.87 31.27 -19.50
N ARG A 679 41.18 31.24 -19.25
CA ARG A 679 41.96 31.39 -18.00
C ARG A 679 41.48 30.81 -16.65
N GLN A 680 42.38 29.97 -16.13
CA GLN A 680 42.79 29.85 -14.74
C GLN A 680 43.24 31.20 -14.12
N ASN A 681 42.98 31.37 -12.83
CA ASN A 681 43.91 32.04 -11.91
C ASN A 681 43.85 31.36 -10.53
N LYS A 682 45.02 30.95 -10.05
CA LYS A 682 45.31 30.58 -8.66
C LYS A 682 45.74 31.83 -7.90
N LEU A 683 45.35 31.92 -6.63
CA LEU A 683 46.26 32.13 -5.49
C LEU A 683 45.63 31.47 -4.27
#